data_AF-A0A1T4LM93-F1
#
_entry.id   AF-A0A1T4LM93-F1
#
_cell.length_a   1.000
_cell.length_b   1.000
_cell.length_c   1.000
_cell.angle_alpha   90.00
_cell.angle_beta   90.00
_cell.angle_gamma   90.00
#
_symmetry.space_group_name_H-M   'P 1'
#
loop_
_entity.id
_entity.type
_entity.pdbx_description
1 polymer ?
#
loop_
_entity_poly.entity_id
_entity_poly.type
_entity_poly.pdbx_seq_one_letter_code
_entity_poly.pdbx_strand_id
1 'polypeptide(L)'
;MIPLGTDAPDRSGPSDLRLCVPAAAVWLVTLLLSGCSPGVAASVGLLLIAAVGSCVPALRRPAVEAPAALVAVTLLCSAGGALAVAGRLSAVGGSPVTALAAREGRAEFEAVVTLDPRPRTGGPPVRGGSYVVEARTTWVSVAGRRVSSRVPVVLLVSGPRWARLVPSQRVRAQARFLPADRGELVAALMAVHGPPRQVAPPSSAQEVAASARARLRAAASVLPEPERGLLPALVVGDVSQVPPTTRAHFEAAGMTHLLTVSGANLAVLTGAALALSRTLRLPRWCTVGASALMIAVFVLVARPEPSVLRAAFMGAIALVALALERERDGARALAAAVIGLVLFDPALARSPGFALSVLATGGIVVLAPRWRERWSDRLPAWSADALAVTLAAHVACLPLLAVVSAEVSWIAVPANLAVGPLVAVATVGGFLVAALALAAPPLAAVAVWLPGMAVAWINAVATAAARVPGGALPWRDDLYGALALAGVTVVLLSTRGRTRRLLSAAAATVAVTVLPLQCLAPAWPPAGWALVACDVGQGDALVLSAGTGRGIVVDAGADPAAVDRCLRDLRVREVPLLVLTHGDTDHVGGLDGVLDGRRVGTALVPPGFDNDAASDALAAASIPLTTVTSGRRFTEAGWTLEVLWPRSRDGGNAGSVGSNDASVVLLARLSPPGRSGTPLRALLTGDIEESAQRALLGDPAIRGVDVLKTPHHGARTQEPAFLTAAAPRLTLTSVGAGNPYGHPDPATWRLLTSLTPASYRTDLHGDIAVLPGPAVAHRTSSAQRRARPPRHPPPLRPDRRRTWHAACMTSAAVSPLTVVVGDEELLVDRAVAEIVAMARAEDPEVVVHDLLPSQVGPGKLAEVTSPSLFGERRVVILRSVHDLTKDLAGEVTGYLKDPADDVVLVLVHAGGAKGKALLEAAVKAGAARVTCAKPTKATERLQFVKGEFSRAGRQITADAAQALLDAVGNDLRELAAACTQLVADTEGRVDVKAVARYHTGRAEASGFTVADRAVEGRLSDALEQLRWSLSVGTAPVLINSALAGAVRGLAVVAQPPRGVNDAELAKRAKVPPWKLKTLRQQARGWTPQGVARALEVVAETDALIKGAGRDPAYALERAVIGIATARAQR
;
A
#
# COMPACT_ATOMS: atom_id res chain seq x y z
N MET A 1 -27.65 35.75 -13.73
CA MET A 1 -29.07 35.57 -13.40
C MET A 1 -29.17 34.52 -12.29
N ILE A 2 -29.07 34.95 -11.02
CA ILE A 2 -29.48 34.14 -9.87
C ILE A 2 -30.74 34.85 -9.35
N PRO A 3 -31.95 34.33 -9.60
CA PRO A 3 -33.19 34.98 -9.22
C PRO A 3 -33.54 34.68 -7.76
N LEU A 4 -32.54 34.66 -6.87
CA LEU A 4 -32.73 34.59 -5.43
C LEU A 4 -32.49 35.98 -4.89
N GLY A 5 -33.59 36.71 -4.70
CA GLY A 5 -33.61 38.07 -4.18
C GLY A 5 -32.64 38.26 -3.02
N THR A 6 -31.55 38.95 -3.33
CA THR A 6 -31.04 40.00 -2.47
C THR A 6 -31.69 41.28 -2.96
N ASP A 7 -32.88 41.58 -2.45
CA ASP A 7 -33.13 42.98 -2.10
C ASP A 7 -31.95 43.35 -1.25
N ALA A 8 -31.07 44.21 -1.76
CA ALA A 8 -29.98 44.73 -0.98
C ALA A 8 -30.58 45.63 0.10
N PRO A 9 -30.48 45.32 1.41
CA PRO A 9 -30.25 46.40 2.34
C PRO A 9 -28.77 46.72 2.25
N ASP A 10 -28.54 47.86 1.64
CA ASP A 10 -27.38 48.71 1.82
C ASP A 10 -26.89 48.73 3.29
N ARG A 11 -25.57 48.96 3.48
CA ARG A 11 -24.78 49.09 4.73
C ARG A 11 -24.09 47.82 5.27
N SER A 12 -23.00 47.47 4.58
CA SER A 12 -21.90 46.62 5.06
C SER A 12 -21.24 47.17 6.33
N GLY A 13 -21.80 46.88 7.50
CA GLY A 13 -21.01 46.77 8.73
C GLY A 13 -20.05 45.56 8.63
N PRO A 14 -18.87 45.58 9.28
CA PRO A 14 -18.02 44.40 9.34
C PRO A 14 -18.80 43.22 9.95
N SER A 15 -18.69 42.03 9.34
CA SER A 15 -19.31 40.81 9.86
C SER A 15 -18.94 40.61 11.33
N ASP A 16 -19.93 40.29 12.16
CA ASP A 16 -19.70 40.05 13.58
C ASP A 16 -19.07 38.66 13.80
N LEU A 17 -17.75 38.64 13.89
CA LEU A 17 -16.96 37.42 14.03
C LEU A 17 -16.86 36.89 15.46
N ARG A 18 -17.57 37.48 16.44
CA ARG A 18 -17.46 37.10 17.85
C ARG A 18 -17.74 35.61 18.09
N LEU A 19 -18.77 35.06 17.45
CA LEU A 19 -19.10 33.62 17.59
C LEU A 19 -18.10 32.67 16.91
N CYS A 20 -17.21 33.16 16.04
CA CYS A 20 -16.20 32.33 15.39
C CYS A 20 -15.15 31.83 16.39
N VAL A 21 -14.86 32.60 17.45
CA VAL A 21 -13.88 32.21 18.48
C VAL A 21 -14.37 31.00 19.31
N PRO A 22 -15.58 31.00 19.90
CA PRO A 22 -16.16 29.80 20.52
C PRO A 22 -16.24 28.60 19.57
N ALA A 23 -16.60 28.81 18.30
CA ALA A 23 -16.71 27.73 17.32
C ALA A 23 -15.35 27.08 16.99
N ALA A 24 -14.30 27.88 16.79
CA ALA A 24 -12.95 27.37 16.57
C ALA A 24 -12.40 26.67 17.82
N ALA A 25 -12.64 27.23 19.01
CA ALA A 25 -12.19 26.67 20.27
C ALA A 25 -12.85 25.31 20.56
N VAL A 26 -14.17 25.20 20.45
CA VAL A 26 -14.87 23.91 20.67
C VAL A 26 -14.42 22.85 19.68
N TRP A 27 -14.22 23.22 18.41
CA TRP A 27 -13.75 22.29 17.39
C TRP A 27 -12.32 21.82 17.68
N LEU A 28 -11.40 22.74 17.98
CA LEU A 28 -10.01 22.40 18.30
C LEU A 28 -9.90 21.51 19.55
N VAL A 29 -10.63 21.85 20.61
CA VAL A 29 -10.66 21.05 21.85
C VAL A 29 -11.20 19.65 21.57
N THR A 30 -12.28 19.54 20.79
CA THR A 30 -12.85 18.23 20.42
C THR A 30 -11.87 17.41 19.57
N LEU A 31 -11.19 18.05 18.61
CA LEU A 31 -10.19 17.42 17.75
C LEU A 31 -8.97 16.94 18.55
N LEU A 32 -8.46 17.73 19.48
CA LEU A 32 -7.31 17.36 20.31
C LEU A 32 -7.66 16.24 21.30
N LEU A 33 -8.82 16.33 21.97
CA LEU A 33 -9.22 15.38 23.00
C LEU A 33 -9.73 14.04 22.46
N SER A 34 -10.13 13.96 21.19
CA SER A 34 -10.62 12.69 20.60
C SER A 34 -9.55 11.60 20.51
N GLY A 35 -8.26 11.94 20.65
CA GLY A 35 -7.16 10.95 20.79
C GLY A 35 -6.79 10.62 22.24
N CYS A 36 -7.38 11.28 23.24
CA CYS A 36 -7.05 11.14 24.66
C CYS A 36 -7.90 10.07 25.37
N SER A 37 -7.60 9.79 26.63
CA SER A 37 -8.46 8.96 27.47
C SER A 37 -9.73 9.72 27.89
N PRO A 38 -10.85 9.02 28.18
CA PRO A 38 -12.08 9.67 28.62
C PRO A 38 -11.90 10.50 29.89
N GLY A 39 -11.03 10.04 30.81
CA GLY A 39 -10.71 10.76 32.04
C GLY A 39 -10.04 12.09 31.78
N VAL A 40 -9.04 12.14 30.88
CA VAL A 40 -8.38 13.40 30.50
C VAL A 40 -9.38 14.38 29.88
N ALA A 41 -10.23 13.92 28.97
CA ALA A 41 -11.25 14.76 28.35
C ALA A 41 -12.26 15.31 29.37
N ALA A 42 -12.70 14.49 30.32
CA ALA A 42 -13.60 14.92 31.40
C ALA A 42 -12.93 15.93 32.34
N SER A 43 -11.67 15.70 32.73
CA SER A 43 -10.91 16.62 33.58
C SER A 43 -10.71 17.97 32.91
N VAL A 44 -10.37 18.00 31.62
CA VAL A 44 -10.27 19.25 30.86
C VAL A 44 -11.62 19.97 30.81
N GLY A 45 -12.72 19.26 30.57
CA GLY A 45 -14.06 19.84 30.59
C GLY A 45 -14.42 20.48 31.94
N LEU A 46 -14.14 19.80 33.05
CA LEU A 46 -14.38 20.32 34.40
C LEU A 46 -13.50 21.53 34.74
N LEU A 47 -12.22 21.52 34.33
CA LEU A 47 -11.31 22.65 34.51
C LEU A 47 -11.78 23.88 33.71
N LEU A 48 -12.27 23.68 32.48
CA LEU A 48 -12.82 24.76 31.67
C LEU A 48 -14.11 25.33 32.29
N ILE A 49 -14.99 24.50 32.87
CA ILE A 49 -16.16 24.97 33.63
C ILE A 49 -15.74 25.79 34.86
N ALA A 50 -14.75 25.32 35.61
CA ALA A 50 -14.22 26.07 36.76
C ALA A 50 -13.64 27.43 36.32
N ALA A 51 -12.96 27.49 35.17
CA ALA A 51 -12.45 28.71 34.59
C ALA A 51 -13.56 29.69 34.10
N VAL A 52 -14.79 29.22 33.82
CA VAL A 52 -15.93 30.13 33.58
C VAL A 52 -16.23 30.93 34.86
N GLY A 53 -16.08 30.31 36.04
CA GLY A 53 -16.30 30.96 37.34
C GLY A 53 -15.40 32.18 37.57
N SER A 54 -14.15 32.16 37.07
CA SER A 54 -13.23 33.30 37.18
C SER A 54 -13.61 34.48 36.27
N CYS A 55 -14.51 34.29 35.30
CA CYS A 55 -15.04 35.36 34.45
C CYS A 55 -16.20 36.13 35.12
N VAL A 56 -16.85 35.56 36.14
CA VAL A 56 -18.04 36.15 36.81
C VAL A 56 -17.79 37.56 37.38
N PRO A 57 -16.66 37.86 38.05
CA PRO A 57 -16.38 39.21 38.52
C PRO A 57 -16.17 40.21 37.38
N ALA A 58 -15.61 39.78 36.25
CA ALA A 58 -15.38 40.62 35.07
C ALA A 58 -16.68 40.90 34.31
N LEU A 59 -17.62 39.95 34.28
CA LEU A 59 -18.97 40.14 33.71
C LEU A 59 -19.79 41.22 34.43
N ARG A 60 -19.48 41.50 35.70
CA ARG A 60 -20.16 42.55 36.48
C ARG A 60 -19.59 43.95 36.21
N ARG A 61 -18.52 44.08 35.41
CA ARG A 61 -17.86 45.35 35.10
C ARG A 61 -18.22 45.82 33.69
N PRO A 62 -18.94 46.93 33.50
CA PRO A 62 -19.39 47.39 32.18
C PRO A 62 -18.26 47.57 31.16
N ALA A 63 -17.08 47.99 31.63
CA ALA A 63 -15.91 48.23 30.78
C ALA A 63 -15.31 46.96 30.14
N VAL A 64 -15.52 45.77 30.73
CA VAL A 64 -14.95 44.50 30.27
C VAL A 64 -15.99 43.39 30.13
N GLU A 65 -17.29 43.71 30.27
CA GLU A 65 -18.39 42.76 30.19
C GLU A 65 -18.38 42.00 28.85
N ALA A 66 -18.29 42.72 27.73
CA ALA A 66 -18.30 42.11 26.40
C ALA A 66 -17.13 41.12 26.14
N PRO A 67 -15.85 41.47 26.37
CA PRO A 67 -14.76 40.51 26.23
C PRO A 67 -14.83 39.38 27.28
N ALA A 68 -15.26 39.66 28.51
CA ALA A 68 -15.44 38.62 29.53
C ALA A 68 -16.54 37.62 29.15
N ALA A 69 -17.65 38.10 28.57
CA ALA A 69 -18.74 37.26 28.05
C ALA A 69 -18.27 36.38 26.89
N LEU A 70 -17.46 36.93 25.98
CA LEU A 70 -16.88 36.14 24.88
C LEU A 70 -15.97 35.03 25.40
N VAL A 71 -15.10 35.33 26.37
CA VAL A 71 -14.23 34.33 27.01
C VAL A 71 -15.06 33.27 27.74
N ALA A 72 -16.05 33.68 28.54
CA ALA A 72 -16.93 32.77 29.27
C ALA A 72 -17.69 31.82 28.32
N VAL A 73 -18.27 32.33 27.23
CA VAL A 73 -18.94 31.51 26.21
C VAL A 73 -17.95 30.58 25.51
N THR A 74 -16.74 31.06 25.19
CA THR A 74 -15.69 30.23 24.57
C THR A 74 -15.30 29.06 25.47
N LEU A 75 -15.08 29.32 26.77
CA LEU A 75 -14.77 28.31 27.77
C LEU A 75 -15.93 27.32 27.94
N LEU A 76 -17.18 27.81 28.01
CA LEU A 76 -18.37 26.98 28.14
C LEU A 76 -18.58 26.05 26.93
N CYS A 77 -18.46 26.59 25.71
CA CYS A 77 -18.55 25.78 24.50
C CYS A 77 -17.42 24.73 24.44
N SER A 78 -16.19 25.14 24.77
CA SER A 78 -15.03 24.23 24.82
C SER A 78 -15.20 23.12 25.86
N ALA A 79 -15.75 23.45 27.03
CA ALA A 79 -16.10 22.48 28.04
C ALA A 79 -17.17 21.50 27.55
N GLY A 80 -18.20 22.00 26.86
CA GLY A 80 -19.21 21.18 26.20
C GLY A 80 -18.60 20.18 25.22
N GLY A 81 -17.66 20.63 24.38
CA GLY A 81 -16.94 19.76 23.44
C GLY A 81 -16.11 18.69 24.15
N ALA A 82 -15.36 19.08 25.18
CA ALA A 82 -14.57 18.17 26.01
C ALA A 82 -15.44 17.10 26.69
N LEU A 83 -16.58 17.48 27.26
CA LEU A 83 -17.53 16.57 27.90
C LEU A 83 -18.25 15.67 26.89
N ALA A 84 -18.60 16.18 25.70
CA ALA A 84 -19.20 15.39 24.63
C ALA A 84 -18.22 14.29 24.14
N VAL A 85 -16.95 14.65 23.94
CA VAL A 85 -15.88 13.70 23.62
C VAL A 85 -15.68 12.69 24.75
N ALA A 86 -15.60 13.14 26.00
CA ALA A 86 -15.45 12.27 27.15
C ALA A 86 -16.60 11.25 27.24
N GLY A 87 -17.84 11.70 27.06
CA GLY A 87 -19.02 10.84 27.01
C GLY A 87 -18.96 9.81 25.88
N ARG A 88 -18.56 10.24 24.67
CA ARG A 88 -18.43 9.35 23.52
C ARG A 88 -17.32 8.31 23.70
N LEU A 89 -16.15 8.73 24.15
CA LEU A 89 -15.02 7.85 24.45
C LEU A 89 -15.35 6.86 25.56
N SER A 90 -16.09 7.29 26.58
CA SER A 90 -16.53 6.41 27.68
C SER A 90 -17.53 5.36 27.17
N ALA A 91 -18.49 5.78 26.35
CA ALA A 91 -19.49 4.89 25.76
C ALA A 91 -18.87 3.85 24.82
N VAL A 92 -17.87 4.25 24.04
CA VAL A 92 -17.12 3.34 23.15
C VAL A 92 -16.18 2.46 23.96
N GLY A 93 -15.34 3.03 24.82
CA GLY A 93 -14.32 2.30 25.59
C GLY A 93 -14.91 1.29 26.58
N GLY A 94 -16.04 1.60 27.20
CA GLY A 94 -16.76 0.70 28.11
C GLY A 94 -17.64 -0.35 27.42
N SER A 95 -17.70 -0.36 26.09
CA SER A 95 -18.60 -1.26 25.37
C SER A 95 -18.08 -2.70 25.31
N PRO A 96 -18.97 -3.71 25.33
CA PRO A 96 -18.58 -5.12 25.16
C PRO A 96 -17.93 -5.37 23.79
N VAL A 97 -18.25 -4.54 22.79
CA VAL A 97 -17.68 -4.57 21.43
C VAL A 97 -16.19 -4.27 21.46
N THR A 98 -15.79 -3.20 22.15
CA THR A 98 -14.37 -2.82 22.29
C THR A 98 -13.59 -3.87 23.07
N ALA A 99 -14.20 -4.47 24.09
CA ALA A 99 -13.58 -5.58 24.83
C ALA A 99 -13.40 -6.85 23.97
N LEU A 100 -14.36 -7.16 23.10
CA LEU A 100 -14.25 -8.24 22.12
C LEU A 100 -13.17 -7.94 21.06
N ALA A 101 -13.13 -6.71 20.55
CA ALA A 101 -12.14 -6.26 19.57
C ALA A 101 -10.71 -6.31 20.12
N ALA A 102 -10.50 -5.91 21.38
CA ALA A 102 -9.19 -5.99 22.04
C ALA A 102 -8.65 -7.42 22.19
N ARG A 103 -9.54 -8.44 22.16
CA ARG A 103 -9.19 -9.87 22.19
C ARG A 103 -9.28 -10.52 20.81
N GLU A 104 -9.56 -9.73 19.78
CA GLU A 104 -9.86 -10.17 18.42
C GLU A 104 -10.91 -11.30 18.33
N GLY A 105 -11.90 -11.26 19.22
CA GLY A 105 -12.88 -12.32 19.37
C GLY A 105 -13.82 -12.47 18.18
N ARG A 106 -14.34 -13.68 17.98
CA ARG A 106 -15.44 -13.95 17.04
C ARG A 106 -16.76 -13.98 17.81
N ALA A 107 -17.74 -13.22 17.34
CA ALA A 107 -19.06 -13.20 17.95
C ALA A 107 -20.15 -12.93 16.91
N GLU A 108 -21.36 -13.37 17.24
CA GLU A 108 -22.56 -12.97 16.52
C GLU A 108 -23.02 -11.60 16.99
N PHE A 109 -23.52 -10.78 16.06
CA PHE A 109 -24.01 -9.45 16.34
C PHE A 109 -25.25 -9.14 15.51
N GLU A 110 -25.99 -8.14 15.98
CA GLU A 110 -26.96 -7.41 15.18
C GLU A 110 -26.57 -5.94 15.12
N ALA A 111 -26.67 -5.34 13.94
CA ALA A 111 -26.39 -3.93 13.73
C ALA A 111 -27.42 -3.29 12.80
N VAL A 112 -27.65 -2.00 12.99
CA VAL A 112 -28.44 -1.15 12.10
C VAL A 112 -27.48 -0.44 11.15
N VAL A 113 -27.70 -0.60 9.85
CA VAL A 113 -26.95 0.11 8.80
C VAL A 113 -27.21 1.62 8.91
N THR A 114 -26.15 2.43 8.96
CA THR A 114 -26.26 3.89 9.12
C THR A 114 -26.09 4.65 7.82
N LEU A 115 -25.23 4.17 6.91
CA LEU A 115 -24.99 4.74 5.59
C LEU A 115 -25.03 3.66 4.51
N ASP A 116 -25.15 4.09 3.25
CA ASP A 116 -25.12 3.17 2.11
C ASP A 116 -23.74 2.44 2.05
N PRO A 117 -23.71 1.14 1.74
CA PRO A 117 -22.47 0.37 1.53
C PRO A 117 -21.56 1.01 0.48
N ARG A 118 -20.28 1.17 0.78
CA ARG A 118 -19.28 1.70 -0.16
C ARG A 118 -18.36 0.58 -0.65
N PRO A 119 -18.02 0.52 -1.95
CA PRO A 119 -17.01 -0.42 -2.43
C PRO A 119 -15.68 -0.13 -1.72
N ARG A 120 -14.99 -1.17 -1.28
CA ARG A 120 -13.69 -1.03 -0.63
C ARG A 120 -12.63 -0.74 -1.68
N THR A 121 -11.94 0.39 -1.55
CA THR A 121 -10.78 0.76 -2.35
C THR A 121 -9.50 0.34 -1.62
N GLY A 122 -8.62 -0.42 -2.29
CA GLY A 122 -7.36 -0.89 -1.71
C GLY A 122 -7.48 -2.25 -0.99
N GLY A 123 -6.81 -3.25 -1.55
CA GLY A 123 -6.78 -4.64 -1.09
C GLY A 123 -6.94 -5.63 -2.27
N PRO A 124 -6.48 -6.88 -2.13
CA PRO A 124 -6.61 -7.88 -3.19
C PRO A 124 -8.09 -8.09 -3.58
N PRO A 125 -8.41 -8.20 -4.88
CA PRO A 125 -9.78 -8.39 -5.33
C PRO A 125 -10.35 -9.70 -4.76
N VAL A 126 -11.50 -9.60 -4.09
CA VAL A 126 -12.22 -10.77 -3.57
C VAL A 126 -13.38 -11.09 -4.50
N ARG A 127 -13.53 -12.37 -4.89
CA ARG A 127 -14.65 -12.85 -5.70
C ARG A 127 -15.99 -12.39 -5.09
N GLY A 128 -16.76 -11.59 -5.82
CA GLY A 128 -18.05 -11.03 -5.38
C GLY A 128 -18.02 -9.60 -4.83
N GLY A 129 -16.88 -8.92 -4.86
CA GLY A 129 -16.71 -7.53 -4.45
C GLY A 129 -16.63 -7.35 -2.93
N SER A 130 -15.76 -6.44 -2.49
CA SER A 130 -15.60 -6.08 -1.07
C SER A 130 -16.24 -4.72 -0.80
N TYR A 131 -16.96 -4.62 0.32
CA TYR A 131 -17.68 -3.41 0.71
C TYR A 131 -17.37 -3.05 2.16
N VAL A 132 -17.43 -1.75 2.43
CA VAL A 132 -17.37 -1.16 3.76
C VAL A 132 -18.79 -0.69 4.10
N VAL A 133 -19.32 -1.18 5.23
CA VAL A 133 -20.66 -0.81 5.71
C VAL A 133 -20.53 -0.17 7.07
N GLU A 134 -20.88 1.11 7.16
CA GLU A 134 -21.01 1.79 8.45
C GLU A 134 -22.32 1.38 9.12
N ALA A 135 -22.23 0.93 10.37
CA ALA A 135 -23.36 0.46 11.13
C ALA A 135 -23.24 0.83 12.61
N ARG A 136 -24.34 0.67 13.34
CA ARG A 136 -24.38 0.80 14.79
C ARG A 136 -24.93 -0.49 15.38
N THR A 137 -24.22 -1.07 16.34
CA THR A 137 -24.67 -2.29 17.00
C THR A 137 -26.02 -2.07 17.70
N THR A 138 -26.80 -3.13 17.84
CA THR A 138 -27.96 -3.20 18.74
C THR A 138 -27.69 -4.16 19.89
N TRP A 139 -27.09 -5.31 19.57
CA TRP A 139 -26.61 -6.28 20.55
C TRP A 139 -25.44 -7.10 19.98
N VAL A 140 -24.61 -7.62 20.87
CA VAL A 140 -23.53 -8.57 20.54
C VAL A 140 -23.57 -9.76 21.50
N SER A 141 -23.26 -10.95 20.99
CA SER A 141 -23.15 -12.17 21.79
C SER A 141 -21.80 -12.20 22.51
N VAL A 142 -21.81 -12.14 23.85
CA VAL A 142 -20.64 -12.28 24.71
C VAL A 142 -20.83 -13.54 25.56
N ALA A 143 -19.92 -14.51 25.44
CA ALA A 143 -19.99 -15.78 26.17
C ALA A 143 -21.37 -16.49 26.05
N GLY A 144 -21.98 -16.45 24.86
CA GLY A 144 -23.28 -17.06 24.59
C GLY A 144 -24.50 -16.25 25.06
N ARG A 145 -24.32 -15.10 25.71
CA ARG A 145 -25.41 -14.21 26.14
C ARG A 145 -25.47 -12.96 25.26
N ARG A 146 -26.68 -12.52 24.90
CA ARG A 146 -26.86 -11.26 24.16
C ARG A 146 -26.71 -10.07 25.10
N VAL A 147 -25.75 -9.20 24.81
CA VAL A 147 -25.52 -7.96 25.53
C VAL A 147 -25.89 -6.80 24.62
N SER A 148 -26.81 -5.94 25.07
CA SER A 148 -27.20 -4.74 24.34
C SER A 148 -26.00 -3.81 24.20
N SER A 149 -25.75 -3.31 23.00
CA SER A 149 -24.67 -2.39 22.69
C SER A 149 -25.13 -1.46 21.58
N ARG A 150 -24.88 -0.15 21.72
CA ARG A 150 -25.30 0.87 20.74
C ARG A 150 -24.13 1.74 20.32
N VAL A 151 -23.07 1.09 19.82
CA VAL A 151 -21.82 1.77 19.44
C VAL A 151 -21.60 1.72 17.93
N PRO A 152 -20.95 2.75 17.34
CA PRO A 152 -20.59 2.74 15.93
C PRO A 152 -19.56 1.64 15.63
N VAL A 153 -19.76 0.92 14.54
CA VAL A 153 -18.87 -0.14 14.04
C VAL A 153 -18.77 -0.05 12.52
N VAL A 154 -17.65 -0.50 11.98
CA VAL A 154 -17.45 -0.58 10.53
C VAL A 154 -17.35 -2.05 10.14
N LEU A 155 -18.27 -2.50 9.29
CA LEU A 155 -18.29 -3.88 8.79
C LEU A 155 -17.48 -3.96 7.50
N LEU A 156 -16.50 -4.86 7.48
CA LEU A 156 -15.76 -5.27 6.29
C LEU A 156 -16.40 -6.54 5.77
N VAL A 157 -17.09 -6.45 4.64
CA VAL A 157 -17.95 -7.51 4.11
C VAL A 157 -17.59 -7.83 2.67
N SER A 158 -17.97 -9.03 2.21
CA SER A 158 -17.81 -9.45 0.81
C SER A 158 -19.11 -10.04 0.28
N GLY A 159 -19.43 -9.76 -0.98
CA GLY A 159 -20.56 -10.32 -1.70
C GLY A 159 -21.73 -9.35 -1.96
N PRO A 160 -22.54 -9.62 -3.00
CA PRO A 160 -23.49 -8.66 -3.57
C PRO A 160 -24.72 -8.36 -2.71
N ARG A 161 -25.06 -9.23 -1.75
CA ARG A 161 -26.20 -9.00 -0.83
C ARG A 161 -25.94 -7.84 0.12
N TRP A 162 -24.68 -7.61 0.48
CA TRP A 162 -24.29 -6.49 1.32
C TRP A 162 -24.41 -5.14 0.59
N ALA A 163 -24.13 -5.12 -0.72
CA ALA A 163 -24.21 -3.92 -1.55
C ALA A 163 -25.63 -3.32 -1.68
N ARG A 164 -26.67 -4.15 -1.46
CA ARG A 164 -28.08 -3.74 -1.61
C ARG A 164 -28.69 -3.22 -0.31
N LEU A 165 -27.94 -3.20 0.79
CA LEU A 165 -28.45 -2.73 2.07
C LEU A 165 -28.69 -1.22 2.03
N VAL A 166 -29.72 -0.78 2.74
CA VAL A 166 -30.07 0.63 2.89
C VAL A 166 -30.07 1.03 4.37
N PRO A 167 -29.85 2.32 4.69
CA PRO A 167 -29.92 2.83 6.05
C PRO A 167 -31.21 2.43 6.76
N SER A 168 -31.13 2.27 8.09
CA SER A 168 -32.18 1.77 8.99
C SER A 168 -32.45 0.26 8.97
N GLN A 169 -31.92 -0.50 8.00
CA GLN A 169 -32.04 -1.95 8.03
C GLN A 169 -31.23 -2.56 9.16
N ARG A 170 -31.84 -3.52 9.86
CA ARG A 170 -31.15 -4.36 10.85
C ARG A 170 -30.63 -5.61 10.16
N VAL A 171 -29.37 -5.93 10.41
CA VAL A 171 -28.70 -7.12 9.85
C VAL A 171 -28.05 -7.91 10.97
N ARG A 172 -28.09 -9.24 10.84
CA ARG A 172 -27.44 -10.18 11.76
C ARG A 172 -26.36 -10.95 11.02
N ALA A 173 -25.18 -11.05 11.62
CA ALA A 173 -24.07 -11.82 11.05
C ALA A 173 -23.07 -12.24 12.14
N GLN A 174 -22.12 -13.10 11.75
CA GLN A 174 -20.95 -13.42 12.56
C GLN A 174 -19.75 -12.63 12.04
N ALA A 175 -19.01 -12.01 12.95
CA ALA A 175 -17.81 -11.26 12.61
C ALA A 175 -16.66 -11.58 13.57
N ARG A 176 -15.45 -11.45 13.04
CA ARG A 176 -14.25 -11.24 13.86
C ARG A 176 -14.15 -9.73 14.16
N PHE A 177 -14.11 -9.39 15.44
CA PHE A 177 -13.96 -8.02 15.90
C PHE A 177 -12.48 -7.69 15.92
N LEU A 178 -12.11 -6.55 15.35
CA LEU A 178 -10.74 -6.07 15.24
C LEU A 178 -10.66 -4.69 15.91
N PRO A 179 -9.55 -4.37 16.60
CA PRO A 179 -9.40 -3.06 17.20
C PRO A 179 -9.45 -1.97 16.12
N ALA A 180 -10.22 -0.92 16.37
CA ALA A 180 -10.21 0.30 15.57
C ALA A 180 -9.21 1.31 16.16
N ASP A 181 -8.73 2.23 15.33
CA ASP A 181 -7.85 3.30 15.80
C ASP A 181 -8.56 4.19 16.81
N ARG A 182 -7.86 4.50 17.92
CA ARG A 182 -8.44 5.24 19.06
C ARG A 182 -9.04 6.60 18.68
N GLY A 183 -8.60 7.18 17.56
CA GLY A 183 -9.04 8.50 17.09
C GLY A 183 -10.33 8.51 16.26
N GLU A 184 -10.84 7.37 15.77
CA GLU A 184 -12.00 7.36 14.87
C GLU A 184 -13.35 7.38 15.59
N LEU A 185 -13.36 7.26 16.93
CA LEU A 185 -14.57 7.12 17.76
C LEU A 185 -15.49 5.95 17.31
N VAL A 186 -14.91 4.98 16.59
CA VAL A 186 -15.50 3.70 16.18
C VAL A 186 -15.11 2.64 17.21
N ALA A 187 -16.04 1.77 17.60
CA ALA A 187 -15.79 0.77 18.63
C ALA A 187 -14.98 -0.44 18.13
N ALA A 188 -15.22 -0.86 16.89
CA ALA A 188 -14.50 -1.97 16.27
C ALA A 188 -14.63 -1.95 14.74
N LEU A 189 -13.59 -2.46 14.09
CA LEU A 189 -13.67 -2.95 12.72
C LEU A 189 -14.16 -4.41 12.78
N MET A 190 -15.12 -4.79 11.94
CA MET A 190 -15.76 -6.11 12.02
C MET A 190 -15.63 -6.84 10.69
N ALA A 191 -14.75 -7.84 10.64
CA ALA A 191 -14.60 -8.69 9.46
C ALA A 191 -15.70 -9.76 9.44
N VAL A 192 -16.71 -9.55 8.59
CA VAL A 192 -17.91 -10.38 8.51
C VAL A 192 -17.69 -11.51 7.50
N HIS A 193 -18.02 -12.74 7.89
CA HIS A 193 -17.95 -13.90 7.00
C HIS A 193 -19.35 -14.35 6.61
N GLY A 194 -19.61 -14.42 5.30
CA GLY A 194 -20.89 -14.87 4.73
C GLY A 194 -21.93 -13.75 4.50
N PRO A 195 -23.11 -14.12 3.97
CA PRO A 195 -24.16 -13.16 3.65
C PRO A 195 -24.91 -12.64 4.90
N PRO A 196 -25.54 -11.46 4.82
CA PRO A 196 -26.35 -10.93 5.92
C PRO A 196 -27.56 -11.85 6.16
N ARG A 197 -27.89 -12.11 7.43
CA ARG A 197 -29.06 -12.89 7.87
C ARG A 197 -30.09 -11.97 8.52
N GLN A 198 -31.37 -12.38 8.47
CA GLN A 198 -32.49 -11.69 9.15
C GLN A 198 -32.53 -10.18 8.85
N VAL A 199 -32.44 -9.82 7.57
CA VAL A 199 -32.48 -8.41 7.15
C VAL A 199 -33.89 -7.86 7.36
N ALA A 200 -34.05 -6.98 8.34
CA ALA A 200 -35.32 -6.30 8.59
C ALA A 200 -35.62 -5.29 7.47
N PRO A 201 -36.90 -5.02 7.15
CA PRO A 201 -37.25 -3.96 6.22
C PRO A 201 -36.77 -2.60 6.75
N PRO A 202 -36.40 -1.66 5.87
CA PRO A 202 -36.08 -0.28 6.27
C PRO A 202 -37.33 0.43 6.82
N SER A 203 -37.13 1.59 7.45
CA SER A 203 -38.25 2.47 7.77
C SER A 203 -38.92 2.98 6.50
N SER A 204 -40.23 3.28 6.54
CA SER A 204 -40.98 3.72 5.36
C SER A 204 -40.38 4.96 4.69
N ALA A 205 -39.82 5.88 5.49
CA ALA A 205 -39.10 7.04 4.96
C ALA A 205 -37.84 6.64 4.18
N GLN A 206 -37.05 5.70 4.71
CA GLN A 206 -35.85 5.20 4.04
C GLN A 206 -36.18 4.35 2.81
N GLU A 207 -37.30 3.65 2.83
CA GLU A 207 -37.82 2.90 1.68
C GLU A 207 -38.18 3.83 0.51
N VAL A 208 -38.92 4.92 0.79
CA VAL A 208 -39.24 5.94 -0.21
C VAL A 208 -37.97 6.58 -0.77
N ALA A 209 -37.00 6.91 0.09
CA ALA A 209 -35.73 7.48 -0.33
C ALA A 209 -34.90 6.51 -1.18
N ALA A 210 -34.84 5.23 -0.80
CA ALA A 210 -34.18 4.19 -1.58
C ALA A 210 -34.86 3.99 -2.95
N SER A 211 -36.19 4.04 -2.99
CA SER A 211 -36.98 3.97 -4.23
C SER A 211 -36.70 5.18 -5.14
N ALA A 212 -36.67 6.40 -4.58
CA ALA A 212 -36.34 7.61 -5.33
C ALA A 212 -34.93 7.52 -5.96
N ARG A 213 -33.93 7.07 -5.19
CA ARG A 213 -32.56 6.86 -5.69
C ARG A 213 -32.52 5.79 -6.80
N ALA A 214 -33.19 4.65 -6.58
CA ALA A 214 -33.22 3.56 -7.56
C ALA A 214 -33.91 3.95 -8.86
N ARG A 215 -35.02 4.70 -8.77
CA ARG A 215 -35.76 5.20 -9.93
C ARG A 215 -35.02 6.31 -10.68
N LEU A 216 -34.28 7.16 -9.97
CA LEU A 216 -33.37 8.12 -10.61
C LEU A 216 -32.28 7.39 -11.40
N ARG A 217 -31.65 6.34 -10.84
CA ARG A 217 -30.68 5.52 -11.58
C ARG A 217 -31.31 4.85 -12.80
N ALA A 218 -32.52 4.31 -12.66
CA ALA A 218 -33.25 3.72 -13.78
C ALA A 218 -33.54 4.76 -14.87
N ALA A 219 -33.99 5.96 -14.50
CA ALA A 219 -34.20 7.05 -15.46
C ALA A 219 -32.89 7.47 -16.14
N ALA A 220 -31.78 7.59 -15.39
CA ALA A 220 -30.47 7.96 -15.93
C ALA A 220 -29.84 6.89 -16.82
N SER A 221 -30.33 5.65 -16.81
CA SER A 221 -29.77 4.55 -17.60
C SER A 221 -29.85 4.75 -19.12
N VAL A 222 -30.70 5.67 -19.59
CA VAL A 222 -30.81 6.06 -21.02
C VAL A 222 -29.69 7.01 -21.48
N LEU A 223 -28.96 7.63 -20.54
CA LEU A 223 -27.83 8.50 -20.83
C LEU A 223 -26.58 7.67 -21.19
N PRO A 224 -25.65 8.23 -22.00
CA PRO A 224 -24.36 7.59 -22.26
C PRO A 224 -23.50 7.46 -21.00
N GLU A 225 -22.48 6.60 -21.05
CA GLU A 225 -21.39 6.62 -20.06
C GLU A 225 -20.40 7.75 -20.39
N PRO A 226 -19.92 8.52 -19.39
CA PRO A 226 -20.10 8.34 -17.93
C PRO A 226 -21.30 9.10 -17.32
N GLU A 227 -22.09 9.83 -18.12
CA GLU A 227 -23.18 10.70 -17.63
C GLU A 227 -24.24 9.95 -16.81
N ARG A 228 -24.54 8.70 -17.19
CA ARG A 228 -25.49 7.83 -16.47
C ARG A 228 -25.15 7.62 -14.99
N GLY A 229 -23.85 7.60 -14.66
CA GLY A 229 -23.36 7.46 -13.29
C GLY A 229 -23.13 8.81 -12.60
N LEU A 230 -22.72 9.83 -13.35
CA LEU A 230 -22.44 11.17 -12.83
C LEU A 230 -23.69 11.91 -12.34
N LEU A 231 -24.84 11.76 -13.02
CA LEU A 231 -26.07 12.43 -12.60
C LEU A 231 -26.56 11.95 -11.22
N PRO A 232 -26.72 10.63 -10.95
CA PRO A 232 -27.00 10.14 -9.60
C PRO A 232 -25.93 10.53 -8.57
N ALA A 233 -24.65 10.58 -8.95
CA ALA A 233 -23.58 11.02 -8.06
C ALA A 233 -23.78 12.47 -7.60
N LEU A 234 -24.05 13.39 -8.53
CA LEU A 234 -24.23 14.81 -8.21
C LEU A 234 -25.51 15.09 -7.40
N VAL A 235 -26.60 14.40 -7.73
CA VAL A 235 -27.94 14.69 -7.17
C VAL A 235 -28.13 14.02 -5.82
N VAL A 236 -27.80 12.73 -5.72
CA VAL A 236 -28.06 11.91 -4.53
C VAL A 236 -26.79 11.33 -3.90
N GLY A 237 -25.59 11.61 -4.43
CA GLY A 237 -24.34 11.11 -3.84
C GLY A 237 -24.05 9.66 -4.19
N ASP A 238 -24.68 9.13 -5.23
CA ASP A 238 -24.44 7.76 -5.64
C ASP A 238 -23.31 7.63 -6.65
N VAL A 239 -22.14 7.20 -6.15
CA VAL A 239 -20.93 6.99 -6.96
C VAL A 239 -20.75 5.56 -7.47
N SER A 240 -21.75 4.68 -7.31
CA SER A 240 -21.63 3.24 -7.63
C SER A 240 -21.43 2.94 -9.11
N GLN A 241 -21.91 3.82 -9.99
CA GLN A 241 -21.80 3.69 -11.46
C GLN A 241 -20.82 4.71 -12.08
N VAL A 242 -20.02 5.41 -11.27
CA VAL A 242 -19.01 6.35 -11.80
C VAL A 242 -17.73 5.58 -12.13
N PRO A 243 -17.29 5.56 -13.40
CA PRO A 243 -16.06 4.86 -13.80
C PRO A 243 -14.82 5.38 -13.05
N PRO A 244 -13.83 4.52 -12.72
CA PRO A 244 -12.60 4.94 -12.05
C PRO A 244 -11.83 6.04 -12.81
N THR A 245 -11.79 5.95 -14.14
CA THR A 245 -11.17 6.95 -15.02
C THR A 245 -11.82 8.33 -14.88
N THR A 246 -13.15 8.37 -14.79
CA THR A 246 -13.91 9.62 -14.58
C THR A 246 -13.61 10.19 -13.20
N ARG A 247 -13.52 9.35 -12.16
CA ARG A 247 -13.14 9.81 -10.82
C ARG A 247 -11.75 10.46 -10.81
N ALA A 248 -10.79 9.87 -11.50
CA ALA A 248 -9.44 10.44 -11.64
C ALA A 248 -9.44 11.78 -12.39
N HIS A 249 -10.25 11.94 -13.45
CA HIS A 249 -10.38 13.24 -14.13
C HIS A 249 -10.95 14.33 -13.21
N PHE A 250 -11.98 14.01 -12.43
CA PHE A 250 -12.57 14.95 -11.46
C PHE A 250 -11.60 15.30 -10.33
N GLU A 251 -10.77 14.36 -9.89
CA GLU A 251 -9.71 14.59 -8.91
C GLU A 251 -8.65 15.56 -9.45
N ALA A 252 -8.10 15.30 -10.64
CA ALA A 252 -7.12 16.18 -11.29
C ALA A 252 -7.67 17.60 -11.55
N ALA A 253 -8.95 17.69 -11.92
CA ALA A 253 -9.64 18.96 -12.14
C ALA A 253 -10.02 19.71 -10.84
N GLY A 254 -9.78 19.14 -9.66
CA GLY A 254 -10.21 19.72 -8.38
C GLY A 254 -11.73 19.79 -8.22
N MET A 255 -12.46 18.90 -8.88
CA MET A 255 -13.92 18.82 -8.92
C MET A 255 -14.51 17.66 -8.08
N THR A 256 -13.70 16.95 -7.28
CA THR A 256 -14.15 15.80 -6.48
C THR A 256 -15.38 16.08 -5.62
N HIS A 257 -15.55 17.31 -5.14
CA HIS A 257 -16.71 17.72 -4.36
C HIS A 257 -18.05 17.67 -5.13
N LEU A 258 -18.02 17.62 -6.47
CA LEU A 258 -19.20 17.42 -7.33
C LEU A 258 -19.60 15.95 -7.46
N LEU A 259 -18.71 15.00 -7.11
CA LEU A 259 -19.04 13.57 -7.03
C LEU A 259 -19.71 13.19 -5.71
N THR A 260 -19.76 14.11 -4.75
CA THR A 260 -20.39 13.97 -3.44
C THR A 260 -21.52 14.98 -3.30
N VAL A 261 -22.48 14.76 -2.39
CA VAL A 261 -23.55 15.74 -2.21
C VAL A 261 -23.03 16.93 -1.43
N SER A 262 -23.00 18.09 -2.09
CA SER A 262 -22.54 19.32 -1.47
C SER A 262 -23.66 20.07 -0.75
N GLY A 263 -23.28 20.92 0.21
CA GLY A 263 -24.22 21.86 0.83
C GLY A 263 -24.78 22.91 -0.13
N ALA A 264 -24.10 23.17 -1.26
CA ALA A 264 -24.58 24.07 -2.30
C ALA A 264 -25.83 23.50 -3.00
N ASN A 265 -25.90 22.18 -3.19
CA ASN A 265 -27.07 21.51 -3.76
C ASN A 265 -28.32 21.75 -2.90
N LEU A 266 -28.17 21.64 -1.57
CA LEU A 266 -29.26 21.94 -0.64
C LEU A 266 -29.65 23.44 -0.68
N ALA A 267 -28.67 24.34 -0.72
CA ALA A 267 -28.92 25.78 -0.82
C ALA A 267 -29.67 26.16 -2.10
N VAL A 268 -29.32 25.55 -3.24
CA VAL A 268 -30.00 25.74 -4.52
C VAL A 268 -31.44 25.24 -4.46
N LEU A 269 -31.68 24.04 -3.92
CA LEU A 269 -33.04 23.47 -3.83
C LEU A 269 -33.94 24.22 -2.85
N THR A 270 -33.42 24.58 -1.68
CA THR A 270 -34.16 25.41 -0.72
C THR A 270 -34.43 26.80 -1.29
N GLY A 271 -33.47 27.39 -2.00
CA GLY A 271 -33.66 28.62 -2.76
C GLY A 271 -34.78 28.49 -3.80
N ALA A 272 -34.79 27.42 -4.60
CA ALA A 272 -35.84 27.16 -5.58
C ALA A 272 -37.22 27.01 -4.92
N ALA A 273 -37.31 26.30 -3.80
CA ALA A 273 -38.56 26.17 -3.03
C ALA A 273 -39.06 27.52 -2.49
N LEU A 274 -38.14 28.36 -1.99
CA LEU A 274 -38.46 29.72 -1.55
C LEU A 274 -38.95 30.60 -2.71
N ALA A 275 -38.26 30.55 -3.86
CA ALA A 275 -38.64 31.30 -5.05
C ALA A 275 -40.01 30.88 -5.56
N LEU A 276 -40.27 29.57 -5.66
CA LEU A 276 -41.56 29.02 -6.06
C LEU A 276 -42.68 29.45 -5.11
N SER A 277 -42.45 29.33 -3.79
CA SER A 277 -43.43 29.75 -2.78
C SER A 277 -43.78 31.24 -2.88
N ARG A 278 -42.79 32.08 -3.19
CA ARG A 278 -42.98 33.53 -3.43
C ARG A 278 -43.76 33.79 -4.71
N THR A 279 -43.43 33.10 -5.81
CA THR A 279 -44.17 33.25 -7.08
C THR A 279 -45.64 32.82 -6.95
N LEU A 280 -45.92 31.81 -6.13
CA LEU A 280 -47.26 31.34 -5.81
C LEU A 280 -47.95 32.18 -4.70
N ARG A 281 -47.29 33.23 -4.20
CA ARG A 281 -47.79 34.13 -3.15
C ARG A 281 -48.25 33.40 -1.87
N LEU A 282 -47.59 32.30 -1.51
CA LEU A 282 -47.92 31.53 -0.31
C LEU A 282 -47.62 32.33 0.97
N PRO A 283 -48.40 32.14 2.05
CA PRO A 283 -48.10 32.78 3.33
C PRO A 283 -46.76 32.31 3.89
N ARG A 284 -46.14 33.14 4.73
CA ARG A 284 -44.76 32.91 5.24
C ARG A 284 -44.59 31.56 5.94
N TRP A 285 -45.57 31.14 6.74
CA TRP A 285 -45.55 29.84 7.42
C TRP A 285 -45.55 28.66 6.44
N CYS A 286 -46.31 28.74 5.35
CA CYS A 286 -46.28 27.74 4.29
C CYS A 286 -44.92 27.73 3.57
N THR A 287 -44.34 28.91 3.34
CA THR A 287 -43.00 29.03 2.73
C THR A 287 -41.91 28.40 3.61
N VAL A 288 -41.94 28.67 4.92
CA VAL A 288 -41.03 28.07 5.91
C VAL A 288 -41.26 26.56 6.01
N GLY A 289 -42.51 26.12 6.10
CA GLY A 289 -42.88 24.70 6.14
C GLY A 289 -42.43 23.93 4.89
N ALA A 290 -42.68 24.48 3.70
CA ALA A 290 -42.26 23.89 2.43
C ALA A 290 -40.73 23.80 2.32
N SER A 291 -40.01 24.84 2.77
CA SER A 291 -38.54 24.83 2.76
C SER A 291 -37.96 23.86 3.79
N ALA A 292 -38.56 23.77 4.98
CA ALA A 292 -38.17 22.80 6.00
C ALA A 292 -38.41 21.36 5.53
N LEU A 293 -39.55 21.12 4.86
CA LEU A 293 -39.85 19.84 4.22
C LEU A 293 -38.83 19.51 3.13
N MET A 294 -38.46 20.48 2.29
CA MET A 294 -37.41 20.29 1.26
C MET A 294 -36.06 19.93 1.90
N ILE A 295 -35.67 20.58 2.99
CA ILE A 295 -34.45 20.21 3.74
C ILE A 295 -34.55 18.77 4.24
N ALA A 296 -35.66 18.38 4.88
CA ALA A 296 -35.85 17.04 5.40
C ALA A 296 -35.81 15.95 4.30
N VAL A 297 -36.51 16.19 3.18
CA VAL A 297 -36.51 15.31 2.01
C VAL A 297 -35.11 15.19 1.42
N PHE A 298 -34.40 16.31 1.27
CA PHE A 298 -33.04 16.30 0.75
C PHE A 298 -32.09 15.48 1.64
N VAL A 299 -32.06 15.74 2.96
CA VAL A 299 -31.20 15.01 3.91
C VAL A 299 -31.51 13.50 3.89
N LEU A 300 -32.78 13.14 3.74
CA LEU A 300 -33.21 11.74 3.67
C LEU A 300 -32.75 11.05 2.37
N VAL A 301 -32.90 11.72 1.22
CA VAL A 301 -32.58 11.18 -0.11
C VAL A 301 -31.07 11.20 -0.39
N ALA A 302 -30.39 12.31 -0.09
CA ALA A 302 -28.96 12.52 -0.28
C ALA A 302 -28.09 11.82 0.78
N ARG A 303 -28.70 11.33 1.87
CA ARG A 303 -28.04 10.79 3.08
C ARG A 303 -27.40 11.88 3.95
N PRO A 304 -27.24 11.62 5.27
CA PRO A 304 -26.65 12.59 6.19
C PRO A 304 -25.12 12.65 6.05
N GLU A 305 -24.63 13.19 4.94
CA GLU A 305 -23.20 13.50 4.77
C GLU A 305 -22.81 14.74 5.61
N PRO A 306 -21.56 14.85 6.08
CA PRO A 306 -21.13 15.98 6.92
C PRO A 306 -21.38 17.37 6.31
N SER A 307 -21.17 17.50 4.99
CA SER A 307 -21.45 18.71 4.20
C SER A 307 -22.95 19.07 4.19
N VAL A 308 -23.80 18.04 4.07
CA VAL A 308 -25.27 18.14 4.02
C VAL A 308 -25.82 18.50 5.40
N LEU A 309 -25.33 17.89 6.47
CA LEU A 309 -25.74 18.19 7.85
C LEU A 309 -25.46 19.64 8.23
N ARG A 310 -24.27 20.17 7.89
CA ARG A 310 -23.95 21.59 8.07
C ARG A 310 -24.90 22.49 7.31
N ALA A 311 -25.12 22.21 6.03
CA ALA A 311 -26.02 23.02 5.20
C ALA A 311 -27.47 22.97 5.70
N ALA A 312 -27.94 21.81 6.16
CA ALA A 312 -29.27 21.63 6.73
C ALA A 312 -29.44 22.42 8.04
N PHE A 313 -28.42 22.39 8.92
CA PHE A 313 -28.45 23.14 10.17
C PHE A 313 -28.43 24.66 9.93
N MET A 314 -27.57 25.14 9.03
CA MET A 314 -27.57 26.55 8.62
C MET A 314 -28.87 26.96 7.94
N GLY A 315 -29.43 26.09 7.09
CA GLY A 315 -30.73 26.29 6.45
C GLY A 315 -31.85 26.40 7.47
N ALA A 316 -31.87 25.53 8.49
CA ALA A 316 -32.84 25.59 9.58
C ALA A 316 -32.74 26.92 10.37
N ILE A 317 -31.52 27.36 10.70
CA ILE A 317 -31.30 28.67 11.34
C ILE A 317 -31.81 29.80 10.44
N ALA A 318 -31.52 29.75 9.13
CA ALA A 318 -31.97 30.76 8.18
C ALA A 318 -33.50 30.80 8.03
N LEU A 319 -34.18 29.65 8.17
CA LEU A 319 -35.64 29.55 8.17
C LEU A 319 -36.24 30.08 9.47
N VAL A 320 -35.62 29.83 10.62
CA VAL A 320 -36.05 30.43 11.89
C VAL A 320 -35.85 31.94 11.86
N ALA A 321 -34.73 32.44 11.34
CA ALA A 321 -34.49 33.86 11.15
C ALA A 321 -35.53 34.49 10.20
N LEU A 322 -35.92 33.77 9.13
CA LEU A 322 -36.97 34.21 8.22
C LEU A 322 -38.35 34.25 8.91
N ALA A 323 -38.67 33.28 9.76
CA ALA A 323 -39.92 33.25 10.53
C ALA A 323 -39.99 34.36 11.58
N LEU A 324 -38.85 34.74 12.16
CA LEU A 324 -38.71 35.77 13.19
C LEU A 324 -38.40 37.18 12.62
N GLU A 325 -38.38 37.35 11.30
CA GLU A 325 -38.06 38.61 10.62
C GLU A 325 -36.69 39.22 11.02
N ARG A 326 -35.71 38.36 11.30
CA ARG A 326 -34.36 38.78 11.67
C ARG A 326 -33.41 38.79 10.48
N GLU A 327 -32.44 39.70 10.51
CA GLU A 327 -31.35 39.74 9.55
C GLU A 327 -30.56 38.42 9.53
N ARG A 328 -30.18 38.00 8.33
CA ARG A 328 -29.43 36.76 8.11
C ARG A 328 -27.93 37.07 8.11
N ASP A 329 -27.23 36.60 9.14
CA ASP A 329 -25.76 36.65 9.19
C ASP A 329 -25.18 35.24 8.95
N GLY A 330 -24.53 35.08 7.80
CA GLY A 330 -23.92 33.81 7.40
C GLY A 330 -22.79 33.35 8.32
N ALA A 331 -22.03 34.27 8.93
CA ALA A 331 -20.91 33.94 9.81
C ALA A 331 -21.42 33.39 11.15
N ARG A 332 -22.46 34.03 11.70
CA ARG A 332 -23.13 33.56 12.93
C ARG A 332 -23.79 32.20 12.73
N ALA A 333 -24.48 32.00 11.59
CA ALA A 333 -25.09 30.72 11.25
C ALA A 333 -24.04 29.60 11.10
N LEU A 334 -22.88 29.89 10.49
CA LEU A 334 -21.79 28.92 10.37
C LEU A 334 -21.20 28.57 11.74
N ALA A 335 -20.90 29.57 12.57
CA ALA A 335 -20.37 29.35 13.91
C ALA A 335 -21.33 28.53 14.78
N ALA A 336 -22.63 28.86 14.76
CA ALA A 336 -23.65 28.10 15.46
C ALA A 336 -23.77 26.65 14.94
N ALA A 337 -23.65 26.44 13.63
CA ALA A 337 -23.65 25.10 13.03
C ALA A 337 -22.44 24.28 13.47
N VAL A 338 -21.24 24.87 13.50
CA VAL A 338 -20.03 24.18 14.00
C VAL A 338 -20.19 23.78 15.45
N ILE A 339 -20.63 24.71 16.32
CA ILE A 339 -20.83 24.43 17.74
C ILE A 339 -21.89 23.32 17.91
N GLY A 340 -23.07 23.47 17.30
CA GLY A 340 -24.17 22.51 17.45
C GLY A 340 -23.82 21.11 16.94
N LEU A 341 -23.21 21.00 15.76
CA LEU A 341 -22.87 19.71 15.16
C LEU A 341 -21.73 19.00 15.87
N VAL A 342 -20.67 19.72 16.26
CA VAL A 342 -19.54 19.11 16.98
C VAL A 342 -19.94 18.66 18.39
N LEU A 343 -20.83 19.40 19.07
CA LEU A 343 -21.37 18.98 20.36
C LEU A 343 -22.29 17.75 20.24
N PHE A 344 -23.07 17.66 19.15
CA PHE A 344 -23.98 16.54 18.91
C PHE A 344 -23.24 15.27 18.47
N ASP A 345 -22.30 15.40 17.54
CA ASP A 345 -21.46 14.32 17.05
C ASP A 345 -19.98 14.74 17.00
N PRO A 346 -19.21 14.46 18.07
CA PRO A 346 -17.80 14.78 18.15
C PRO A 346 -16.93 14.16 17.03
N ALA A 347 -17.41 13.10 16.37
CA ALA A 347 -16.67 12.48 15.25
C ALA A 347 -16.54 13.40 14.04
N LEU A 348 -17.47 14.35 13.87
CA LEU A 348 -17.42 15.35 12.80
C LEU A 348 -16.17 16.23 12.88
N ALA A 349 -15.59 16.41 14.07
CA ALA A 349 -14.39 17.23 14.24
C ALA A 349 -13.17 16.69 13.48
N ARG A 350 -13.10 15.37 13.23
CA ARG A 350 -12.02 14.74 12.44
C ARG A 350 -12.37 14.51 10.98
N SER A 351 -13.61 14.77 10.56
CA SER A 351 -14.06 14.51 9.20
C SER A 351 -13.45 15.51 8.21
N PRO A 352 -12.68 15.07 7.19
CA PRO A 352 -12.13 15.97 6.17
C PRO A 352 -13.24 16.70 5.40
N GLY A 353 -14.35 16.02 5.10
CA GLY A 353 -15.50 16.61 4.41
C GLY A 353 -16.20 17.71 5.21
N PHE A 354 -16.34 17.52 6.53
CA PHE A 354 -16.84 18.57 7.43
C PHE A 354 -15.88 19.78 7.41
N ALA A 355 -14.59 19.53 7.57
CA ALA A 355 -13.57 20.56 7.64
C ALA A 355 -13.49 21.41 6.35
N LEU A 356 -13.44 20.74 5.19
CA LEU A 356 -13.47 21.41 3.88
C LEU A 356 -14.75 22.22 3.69
N SER A 357 -15.92 21.72 4.14
CA SER A 357 -17.17 22.45 4.00
C SER A 357 -17.25 23.70 4.88
N VAL A 358 -16.73 23.64 6.11
CA VAL A 358 -16.66 24.80 7.02
C VAL A 358 -15.67 25.84 6.49
N LEU A 359 -14.48 25.42 6.05
CA LEU A 359 -13.48 26.31 5.48
C LEU A 359 -13.99 26.99 4.19
N ALA A 360 -14.60 26.24 3.27
CA ALA A 360 -15.18 26.79 2.05
C ALA A 360 -16.24 27.86 2.37
N THR A 361 -17.17 27.53 3.26
CA THR A 361 -18.26 28.46 3.64
C THR A 361 -17.73 29.68 4.38
N GLY A 362 -16.76 29.50 5.29
CA GLY A 362 -16.11 30.60 6.00
C GLY A 362 -15.34 31.52 5.06
N GLY A 363 -14.61 30.95 4.09
CA GLY A 363 -13.95 31.69 3.02
C GLY A 363 -14.93 32.52 2.20
N ILE A 364 -16.04 31.91 1.75
CA ILE A 364 -17.08 32.60 0.99
C ILE A 364 -17.69 33.76 1.80
N VAL A 365 -18.06 33.54 3.06
CA VAL A 365 -18.72 34.58 3.87
C VAL A 365 -17.77 35.73 4.23
N VAL A 366 -16.48 35.45 4.44
CA VAL A 366 -15.51 36.47 4.92
C VAL A 366 -14.77 37.17 3.77
N LEU A 367 -14.38 36.45 2.72
CA LEU A 367 -13.54 36.96 1.64
C LEU A 367 -14.35 37.43 0.42
N ALA A 368 -15.40 36.71 0.03
CA ALA A 368 -16.11 36.97 -1.23
C ALA A 368 -16.78 38.36 -1.30
N PRO A 369 -17.44 38.90 -0.25
CA PRO A 369 -18.09 40.22 -0.32
C PRO A 369 -17.11 41.35 -0.68
N ARG A 370 -15.94 41.36 -0.03
CA ARG A 370 -14.89 42.36 -0.26
C ARG A 370 -14.28 42.27 -1.65
N TRP A 371 -14.15 41.07 -2.18
CA TRP A 371 -13.62 40.86 -3.53
C TRP A 371 -14.65 41.22 -4.59
N ARG A 372 -15.92 40.86 -4.37
CA ARG A 372 -17.04 41.27 -5.22
C ARG A 372 -17.12 42.79 -5.34
N GLU A 373 -17.15 43.52 -4.23
CA GLU A 373 -17.22 44.99 -4.24
C GLU A 373 -16.09 45.58 -5.09
N ARG A 374 -14.84 45.18 -4.81
CA ARG A 374 -13.65 45.70 -5.51
C ARG A 374 -13.57 45.32 -6.98
N TRP A 375 -14.14 44.19 -7.37
CA TRP A 375 -14.09 43.71 -8.76
C TRP A 375 -15.32 44.12 -9.57
N SER A 376 -16.43 44.44 -8.91
CA SER A 376 -17.64 44.95 -9.58
C SER A 376 -17.39 46.29 -10.28
N ASP A 377 -16.35 47.03 -9.87
CA ASP A 377 -15.87 48.23 -10.56
C ASP A 377 -15.27 47.94 -11.96
N ARG A 378 -14.86 46.70 -12.23
CA ARG A 378 -14.10 46.32 -13.46
C ARG A 378 -14.69 45.15 -14.24
N LEU A 379 -15.57 44.36 -13.62
CA LEU A 379 -16.19 43.18 -14.20
C LEU A 379 -17.71 43.26 -14.01
N PRO A 380 -18.50 42.65 -14.91
CA PRO A 380 -19.94 42.49 -14.69
C PRO A 380 -20.21 41.84 -13.33
N ALA A 381 -21.22 42.34 -12.60
CA ALA A 381 -21.50 41.92 -11.23
C ALA A 381 -21.63 40.39 -11.09
N TRP A 382 -22.24 39.72 -12.08
CA TRP A 382 -22.40 38.27 -12.08
C TRP A 382 -21.06 37.51 -12.21
N SER A 383 -20.11 38.03 -12.98
CA SER A 383 -18.79 37.44 -13.15
C SER A 383 -17.91 37.69 -11.93
N ALA A 384 -18.00 38.90 -11.37
CA ALA A 384 -17.33 39.27 -10.12
C ALA A 384 -17.78 38.38 -8.96
N ASP A 385 -19.09 38.12 -8.85
CA ASP A 385 -19.67 37.20 -7.87
C ASP A 385 -19.15 35.78 -8.02
N ALA A 386 -19.26 35.21 -9.22
CA ALA A 386 -18.87 33.83 -9.47
C ALA A 386 -17.37 33.60 -9.23
N LEU A 387 -16.53 34.54 -9.66
CA LEU A 387 -15.08 34.49 -9.42
C LEU A 387 -14.73 34.68 -7.95
N ALA A 388 -15.40 35.61 -7.25
CA ALA A 388 -15.15 35.87 -5.84
C ALA A 388 -15.50 34.65 -4.98
N VAL A 389 -16.66 34.01 -5.21
CA VAL A 389 -17.10 32.82 -4.48
C VAL A 389 -16.17 31.64 -4.73
N THR A 390 -15.84 31.34 -6.00
CA THR A 390 -14.98 30.21 -6.37
C THR A 390 -13.57 30.36 -5.81
N LEU A 391 -12.96 31.54 -5.97
CA LEU A 391 -11.63 31.80 -5.44
C LEU A 391 -11.62 31.81 -3.90
N ALA A 392 -12.64 32.36 -3.25
CA ALA A 392 -12.69 32.45 -1.79
C ALA A 392 -12.77 31.05 -1.15
N ALA A 393 -13.61 30.17 -1.73
CA ALA A 393 -13.68 28.78 -1.30
C ALA A 393 -12.35 28.04 -1.55
N HIS A 394 -11.77 28.21 -2.74
CA HIS A 394 -10.52 27.54 -3.12
C HIS A 394 -9.36 27.93 -2.19
N VAL A 395 -9.16 29.23 -1.96
CA VAL A 395 -8.10 29.76 -1.09
C VAL A 395 -8.27 29.27 0.36
N ALA A 396 -9.51 29.22 0.86
CA ALA A 396 -9.77 28.74 2.22
C ALA A 396 -9.55 27.22 2.39
N CYS A 397 -9.84 26.42 1.36
CA CYS A 397 -9.67 24.98 1.39
C CYS A 397 -8.25 24.52 1.04
N LEU A 398 -7.45 25.37 0.39
CA LEU A 398 -6.15 25.02 -0.18
C LEU A 398 -5.20 24.31 0.80
N PRO A 399 -5.01 24.78 2.06
CA PRO A 399 -4.08 24.12 2.98
C PRO A 399 -4.51 22.70 3.34
N LEU A 400 -5.82 22.46 3.48
CA LEU A 400 -6.36 21.16 3.81
C LEU A 400 -6.35 20.22 2.60
N LEU A 401 -6.67 20.74 1.40
CA LEU A 401 -6.58 19.98 0.15
C LEU A 401 -5.14 19.53 -0.10
N ALA A 402 -4.15 20.36 0.17
CA ALA A 402 -2.74 20.01 0.00
C ALA A 402 -2.30 18.82 0.88
N VAL A 403 -2.82 18.71 2.11
CA VAL A 403 -2.57 17.56 2.99
C VAL A 403 -3.28 16.30 2.50
N VAL A 404 -4.53 16.44 2.06
CA VAL A 404 -5.37 15.28 1.68
C VAL A 404 -4.98 14.71 0.31
N SER A 405 -4.63 15.57 -0.64
CA SER A 405 -4.37 15.18 -2.04
C SER A 405 -2.91 15.21 -2.45
N ALA A 406 -2.00 15.73 -1.61
CA ALA A 406 -0.59 15.97 -1.95
C ALA A 406 -0.37 16.88 -3.19
N GLU A 407 -1.43 17.52 -3.69
CA GLU A 407 -1.44 18.28 -4.92
C GLU A 407 -2.19 19.60 -4.74
N VAL A 408 -1.81 20.60 -5.53
CA VAL A 408 -2.46 21.90 -5.59
C VAL A 408 -2.92 22.13 -7.02
N SER A 409 -4.20 21.91 -7.27
CA SER A 409 -4.83 22.08 -8.58
C SER A 409 -5.25 23.53 -8.80
N TRP A 410 -4.43 24.29 -9.55
CA TRP A 410 -4.78 25.67 -9.91
C TRP A 410 -5.87 25.71 -10.98
N ILE A 411 -5.97 24.66 -11.81
CA ILE A 411 -7.02 24.52 -12.83
C ILE A 411 -8.41 24.37 -12.19
N ALA A 412 -8.48 24.02 -10.89
CA ALA A 412 -9.73 23.92 -10.15
C ALA A 412 -10.54 25.22 -10.19
N VAL A 413 -9.92 26.41 -10.15
CA VAL A 413 -10.66 27.69 -10.18
C VAL A 413 -11.39 27.91 -11.51
N PRO A 414 -10.70 27.95 -12.69
CA PRO A 414 -11.39 28.13 -13.96
C PRO A 414 -12.36 26.99 -14.27
N ALA A 415 -12.03 25.76 -13.89
CA ALA A 415 -12.88 24.62 -14.16
C ALA A 415 -14.19 24.68 -13.33
N ASN A 416 -14.12 25.04 -12.05
CA ASN A 416 -15.30 25.25 -11.20
C ASN A 416 -16.16 26.45 -11.63
N LEU A 417 -15.52 27.51 -12.14
CA LEU A 417 -16.23 28.66 -12.70
C LEU A 417 -17.03 28.28 -13.96
N ALA A 418 -16.45 27.44 -14.83
CA ALA A 418 -17.08 27.00 -16.08
C ALA A 418 -18.28 26.06 -15.87
N VAL A 419 -18.28 25.28 -14.78
CA VAL A 419 -19.37 24.32 -14.48
C VAL A 419 -20.46 24.91 -13.57
N GLY A 420 -20.13 25.92 -12.74
CA GLY A 420 -20.99 26.45 -11.69
C GLY A 420 -22.46 26.73 -12.10
N PRO A 421 -22.74 27.43 -13.21
CA PRO A 421 -24.12 27.70 -13.65
C PRO A 421 -24.94 26.44 -13.95
N LEU A 422 -24.30 25.40 -14.49
CA LEU A 422 -24.97 24.15 -14.89
C LEU A 422 -25.14 23.17 -13.72
N VAL A 423 -24.36 23.32 -12.64
CA VAL A 423 -24.57 22.53 -11.41
C VAL A 423 -25.98 22.76 -10.85
N ALA A 424 -26.47 24.00 -10.84
CA ALA A 424 -27.83 24.29 -10.38
C ALA A 424 -28.90 23.63 -11.27
N VAL A 425 -28.70 23.65 -12.59
CA VAL A 425 -29.59 23.00 -13.56
C VAL A 425 -29.61 21.48 -13.36
N ALA A 426 -28.44 20.86 -13.21
CA ALA A 426 -28.31 19.43 -12.98
C ALA A 426 -28.92 19.01 -11.64
N THR A 427 -28.71 19.78 -10.57
CA THR A 427 -29.26 19.49 -9.23
C THR A 427 -30.78 19.63 -9.19
N VAL A 428 -31.34 20.78 -9.61
CA VAL A 428 -32.80 21.00 -9.60
C VAL A 428 -33.48 20.04 -10.57
N GLY A 429 -32.96 19.93 -11.81
CA GLY A 429 -33.48 19.01 -12.82
C GLY A 429 -33.42 17.55 -12.37
N GLY A 430 -32.33 17.13 -11.74
CA GLY A 430 -32.16 15.78 -11.20
C GLY A 430 -33.13 15.44 -10.07
N PHE A 431 -33.40 16.36 -9.15
CA PHE A 431 -34.42 16.17 -8.11
C PHE A 431 -35.84 16.13 -8.68
N LEU A 432 -36.14 16.97 -9.67
CA LEU A 432 -37.41 16.92 -10.39
C LEU A 432 -37.59 15.60 -11.13
N VAL A 433 -36.54 15.09 -11.80
CA VAL A 433 -36.54 13.78 -12.45
C VAL A 433 -36.72 12.66 -11.43
N ALA A 434 -36.08 12.73 -10.25
CA ALA A 434 -36.27 11.74 -9.19
C ALA A 434 -37.72 11.71 -8.69
N ALA A 435 -38.35 12.87 -8.49
CA ALA A 435 -39.76 12.99 -8.13
C ALA A 435 -40.67 12.47 -9.26
N LEU A 436 -40.37 12.84 -10.51
CA LEU A 436 -41.12 12.40 -11.67
C LEU A 436 -41.01 10.90 -11.91
N ALA A 437 -39.85 10.29 -11.64
CA ALA A 437 -39.63 8.86 -11.80
C ALA A 437 -40.45 8.04 -10.79
N LEU A 438 -40.81 8.60 -9.63
CA LEU A 438 -41.75 7.99 -8.68
C LEU A 438 -43.18 7.94 -9.24
N ALA A 439 -43.62 9.00 -9.93
CA ALA A 439 -44.99 9.14 -10.43
C ALA A 439 -45.19 8.58 -11.86
N ALA A 440 -44.28 8.90 -12.78
CA ALA A 440 -44.34 8.58 -14.21
C ALA A 440 -42.92 8.23 -14.76
N PRO A 441 -42.45 6.98 -14.58
CA PRO A 441 -41.15 6.52 -15.09
C PRO A 441 -40.84 6.83 -16.58
N PRO A 442 -41.77 6.66 -17.54
CA PRO A 442 -41.45 6.93 -18.95
C PRO A 442 -41.20 8.42 -19.21
N LEU A 443 -41.95 9.31 -18.56
CA LEU A 443 -41.74 10.75 -18.70
C LEU A 443 -40.41 11.18 -18.06
N ALA A 444 -40.02 10.54 -16.95
CA ALA A 444 -38.71 10.76 -16.34
C ALA A 444 -37.55 10.36 -17.25
N ALA A 445 -37.68 9.28 -18.03
CA ALA A 445 -36.68 8.85 -19.01
C ALA A 445 -36.50 9.86 -20.16
N VAL A 446 -37.49 10.70 -20.45
CA VAL A 446 -37.36 11.81 -21.41
C VAL A 446 -36.81 13.05 -20.72
N ALA A 447 -37.35 13.40 -19.54
CA ALA A 447 -36.96 14.60 -18.79
C ALA A 447 -35.49 14.57 -18.33
N VAL A 448 -34.90 13.39 -18.15
CA VAL A 448 -33.50 13.20 -17.70
C VAL A 448 -32.46 13.74 -18.68
N TRP A 449 -32.79 13.92 -19.96
CA TRP A 449 -31.85 14.44 -20.97
C TRP A 449 -31.41 15.88 -20.67
N LEU A 450 -32.29 16.71 -20.11
CA LEU A 450 -31.95 18.10 -19.77
C LEU A 450 -30.85 18.20 -18.69
N PRO A 451 -30.99 17.58 -17.49
CA PRO A 451 -29.90 17.53 -16.53
C PRO A 451 -28.74 16.64 -17.03
N GLY A 452 -28.99 15.66 -17.89
CA GLY A 452 -27.95 14.86 -18.56
C GLY A 452 -27.00 15.70 -19.41
N MET A 453 -27.51 16.65 -20.19
CA MET A 453 -26.69 17.60 -20.97
C MET A 453 -25.83 18.51 -20.07
N ALA A 454 -26.38 18.95 -18.94
CA ALA A 454 -25.64 19.72 -17.96
C ALA A 454 -24.47 18.90 -17.39
N VAL A 455 -24.71 17.63 -17.05
CA VAL A 455 -23.67 16.71 -16.56
C VAL A 455 -22.65 16.37 -17.65
N ALA A 456 -23.06 16.24 -18.91
CA ALA A 456 -22.15 16.03 -20.04
C ALA A 456 -21.15 17.20 -20.19
N TRP A 457 -21.61 18.45 -20.01
CA TRP A 457 -20.71 19.60 -19.98
C TRP A 457 -19.72 19.55 -18.81
N ILE A 458 -20.20 19.20 -17.60
CA ILE A 458 -19.34 19.05 -16.42
C ILE A 458 -18.25 18.01 -16.70
N ASN A 459 -18.62 16.86 -17.27
CA ASN A 459 -17.69 15.81 -17.65
C ASN A 459 -16.67 16.28 -18.72
N ALA A 460 -17.12 17.03 -19.73
CA ALA A 460 -16.25 17.59 -20.75
C ALA A 460 -15.21 18.56 -20.17
N VAL A 461 -15.63 19.45 -19.26
CA VAL A 461 -14.72 20.38 -18.57
C VAL A 461 -13.74 19.62 -17.68
N ALA A 462 -14.20 18.62 -16.91
CA ALA A 462 -13.33 17.80 -16.06
C ALA A 462 -12.27 17.06 -16.91
N THR A 463 -12.67 16.46 -18.03
CA THR A 463 -11.77 15.76 -18.94
C THR A 463 -10.79 16.71 -19.63
N ALA A 464 -11.23 17.93 -20.00
CA ALA A 464 -10.35 18.94 -20.59
C ALA A 464 -9.33 19.45 -19.56
N ALA A 465 -9.77 19.73 -18.32
CA ALA A 465 -8.91 20.17 -17.22
C ALA A 465 -7.87 19.11 -16.84
N ALA A 466 -8.24 17.83 -16.82
CA ALA A 466 -7.33 16.72 -16.53
C ALA A 466 -6.23 16.54 -17.58
N ARG A 467 -6.43 17.03 -18.81
CA ARG A 467 -5.41 16.98 -19.89
C ARG A 467 -4.42 18.15 -19.83
N VAL A 468 -4.64 19.15 -18.97
CA VAL A 468 -3.74 20.30 -18.85
C VAL A 468 -2.43 19.85 -18.17
N PRO A 469 -1.28 19.89 -18.86
CA PRO A 469 0.00 19.52 -18.26
C PRO A 469 0.31 20.44 -17.07
N GLY A 470 0.63 19.86 -15.91
CA GLY A 470 0.86 20.64 -14.68
C GLY A 470 -0.39 21.35 -14.14
N GLY A 471 -1.60 20.93 -14.52
CA GLY A 471 -2.85 21.46 -13.96
C GLY A 471 -2.98 21.26 -12.45
N ALA A 472 -2.40 20.18 -11.94
CA ALA A 472 -2.19 19.89 -10.53
C ALA A 472 -0.68 19.86 -10.24
N LEU A 473 -0.24 20.76 -9.36
CA LEU A 473 1.16 20.88 -8.97
C LEU A 473 1.42 20.02 -7.72
N PRO A 474 2.43 19.14 -7.73
CA PRO A 474 2.75 18.34 -6.55
C PRO A 474 3.21 19.27 -5.42
N TRP A 475 2.58 19.14 -4.25
CA TRP A 475 2.94 19.86 -3.04
C TRP A 475 3.50 18.89 -1.99
N ARG A 476 3.76 19.38 -0.78
CA ARG A 476 4.08 18.52 0.37
C ARG A 476 2.79 18.12 1.07
N ASP A 477 2.63 16.83 1.32
CA ASP A 477 1.48 16.22 2.01
C ASP A 477 1.57 16.27 3.54
N ASP A 478 2.61 16.90 4.09
CA ASP A 478 2.84 17.02 5.53
C ASP A 478 2.24 18.30 6.15
N LEU A 479 2.11 18.28 7.48
CA LEU A 479 1.64 19.45 8.25
C LEU A 479 2.48 20.70 7.96
N TYR A 480 3.78 20.55 7.70
CA TYR A 480 4.66 21.65 7.31
C TYR A 480 4.25 22.26 5.96
N GLY A 481 3.95 21.42 4.97
CA GLY A 481 3.39 21.84 3.68
C GLY A 481 2.09 22.62 3.85
N ALA A 482 1.20 22.14 4.71
CA ALA A 482 -0.07 22.80 5.02
C ALA A 482 0.14 24.17 5.68
N LEU A 483 0.97 24.23 6.72
CA LEU A 483 1.25 25.45 7.49
C LEU A 483 1.99 26.48 6.64
N ALA A 484 2.91 26.06 5.77
CA ALA A 484 3.58 26.95 4.83
C ALA A 484 2.59 27.58 3.86
N LEU A 485 1.69 26.78 3.27
CA LEU A 485 0.68 27.27 2.33
C LEU A 485 -0.36 28.17 3.01
N ALA A 486 -0.79 27.80 4.22
CA ALA A 486 -1.65 28.64 5.05
C ALA A 486 -0.96 29.97 5.41
N GLY A 487 0.33 29.92 5.80
CA GLY A 487 1.14 31.10 6.11
C GLY A 487 1.27 32.05 4.93
N VAL A 488 1.62 31.52 3.74
CA VAL A 488 1.67 32.30 2.50
C VAL A 488 0.31 32.93 2.20
N THR A 489 -0.78 32.18 2.34
CA THR A 489 -2.15 32.67 2.13
C THR A 489 -2.48 33.81 3.09
N VAL A 490 -2.20 33.64 4.39
CA VAL A 490 -2.44 34.68 5.41
C VAL A 490 -1.60 35.91 5.14
N VAL A 491 -0.31 35.77 4.79
CA VAL A 491 0.57 36.90 4.46
C VAL A 491 0.05 37.65 3.23
N LEU A 492 -0.36 36.95 2.17
CA LEU A 492 -0.92 37.58 0.96
C LEU A 492 -2.25 38.31 1.23
N LEU A 493 -3.07 37.80 2.15
CA LEU A 493 -4.36 38.40 2.52
C LEU A 493 -4.22 39.56 3.52
N SER A 494 -3.25 39.50 4.42
CA SER A 494 -3.04 40.48 5.50
C SER A 494 -2.15 41.66 5.09
N THR A 495 -1.21 41.45 4.17
CA THR A 495 -0.34 42.54 3.68
C THR A 495 -1.11 43.54 2.81
N ARG A 496 -0.80 44.83 2.95
CA ARG A 496 -1.38 45.93 2.16
C ARG A 496 -0.28 46.72 1.44
N GLY A 497 -0.66 47.52 0.44
CA GLY A 497 0.26 48.45 -0.22
C GLY A 497 1.35 47.79 -1.07
N ARG A 498 2.56 48.36 -1.06
CA ARG A 498 3.70 47.99 -1.92
C ARG A 498 4.21 46.57 -1.63
N THR A 499 4.17 46.12 -0.38
CA THR A 499 4.62 44.78 0.04
C THR A 499 3.74 43.67 -0.54
N ARG A 500 2.42 43.84 -0.54
CA ARG A 500 1.50 42.90 -1.21
C ARG A 500 1.76 42.84 -2.70
N ARG A 501 2.03 43.98 -3.35
CA ARG A 501 2.37 44.02 -4.78
C ARG A 501 3.67 43.29 -5.08
N LEU A 502 4.71 43.45 -4.25
CA LEU A 502 5.98 42.75 -4.40
C LEU A 502 5.84 41.24 -4.17
N LEU A 503 5.12 40.81 -3.13
CA LEU A 503 4.87 39.38 -2.87
C LEU A 503 3.98 38.73 -3.93
N SER A 504 2.94 39.43 -4.38
CA SER A 504 2.08 38.96 -5.47
C SER A 504 2.84 38.93 -6.80
N ALA A 505 3.73 39.91 -7.04
CA ALA A 505 4.60 39.92 -8.21
C ALA A 505 5.63 38.78 -8.14
N ALA A 506 6.25 38.53 -6.99
CA ALA A 506 7.17 37.40 -6.83
C ALA A 506 6.45 36.06 -7.02
N ALA A 507 5.26 35.88 -6.43
CA ALA A 507 4.43 34.69 -6.63
C ALA A 507 3.99 34.53 -8.09
N ALA A 508 3.59 35.63 -8.75
CA ALA A 508 3.25 35.64 -10.17
C ALA A 508 4.48 35.35 -11.04
N THR A 509 5.66 35.89 -10.71
CA THR A 509 6.91 35.62 -11.43
C THR A 509 7.31 34.16 -11.27
N VAL A 510 7.20 33.58 -10.07
CA VAL A 510 7.43 32.14 -9.84
C VAL A 510 6.42 31.32 -10.63
N ALA A 511 5.14 31.68 -10.63
CA ALA A 511 4.14 30.99 -11.45
C ALA A 511 4.45 31.12 -12.96
N VAL A 512 4.79 32.31 -13.43
CA VAL A 512 5.08 32.62 -14.84
C VAL A 512 6.46 32.11 -15.28
N THR A 513 7.35 31.71 -14.37
CA THR A 513 8.63 31.07 -14.73
C THR A 513 8.54 29.56 -14.58
N VAL A 514 8.05 29.06 -13.44
CA VAL A 514 7.99 27.63 -13.12
C VAL A 514 6.92 26.89 -13.93
N LEU A 515 5.71 27.45 -14.13
CA LEU A 515 4.70 26.77 -14.96
C LEU A 515 5.16 26.60 -16.43
N PRO A 516 5.64 27.63 -17.14
CA PRO A 516 6.11 27.42 -18.50
C PRO A 516 7.40 26.61 -18.55
N LEU A 517 8.32 26.66 -17.57
CA LEU A 517 9.46 25.74 -17.51
C LEU A 517 9.02 24.27 -17.34
N GLN A 518 7.91 24.01 -16.65
CA GLN A 518 7.29 22.67 -16.56
C GLN A 518 6.54 22.28 -17.85
N CYS A 519 5.95 23.25 -18.57
CA CYS A 519 5.36 23.03 -19.89
C CYS A 519 6.42 22.90 -21.01
N LEU A 520 7.62 23.45 -20.80
CA LEU A 520 8.80 23.38 -21.67
C LEU A 520 9.70 22.19 -21.30
N ALA A 521 9.44 21.50 -20.19
CA ALA A 521 10.09 20.24 -19.87
C ALA A 521 9.84 19.27 -21.05
N PRO A 522 10.85 18.49 -21.48
CA PRO A 522 10.69 17.60 -22.62
C PRO A 522 9.46 16.73 -22.43
N ALA A 523 8.55 16.74 -23.41
CA ALA A 523 7.31 15.97 -23.34
C ALA A 523 7.65 14.50 -23.11
N TRP A 524 6.99 13.87 -22.13
CA TRP A 524 7.02 12.43 -21.96
C TRP A 524 5.97 11.78 -22.88
N PRO A 525 6.30 10.69 -23.58
CA PRO A 525 7.63 10.07 -23.67
C PRO A 525 8.56 10.90 -24.57
N PRO A 526 9.89 10.83 -24.34
CA PRO A 526 10.87 11.52 -25.18
C PRO A 526 10.71 11.08 -26.65
N ALA A 527 10.88 12.04 -27.56
CA ALA A 527 10.75 11.77 -28.98
C ALA A 527 11.74 10.69 -29.42
N GLY A 528 11.24 9.66 -30.10
CA GLY A 528 12.07 8.55 -30.59
C GLY A 528 12.42 7.49 -29.54
N TRP A 529 11.73 7.41 -28.40
CA TRP A 529 11.90 6.31 -27.44
C TRP A 529 11.74 4.94 -28.10
N ALA A 530 12.59 3.99 -27.71
CA ALA A 530 12.63 2.63 -28.22
C ALA A 530 12.04 1.63 -27.22
N LEU A 531 12.45 1.73 -25.95
CA LEU A 531 12.04 0.82 -24.87
C LEU A 531 11.78 1.64 -23.61
N VAL A 532 10.70 1.36 -22.88
CA VAL A 532 10.41 1.97 -21.58
C VAL A 532 10.25 0.87 -20.52
N ALA A 533 10.94 0.99 -19.39
CA ALA A 533 10.62 0.25 -18.17
C ALA A 533 9.67 1.09 -17.32
N CYS A 534 8.47 0.57 -17.06
CA CYS A 534 7.43 1.25 -16.31
C CYS A 534 7.61 1.07 -14.79
N ASP A 535 7.36 2.14 -14.02
CA ASP A 535 7.26 2.08 -12.56
C ASP A 535 5.90 1.49 -12.15
N VAL A 536 5.86 0.16 -12.08
CA VAL A 536 4.72 -0.66 -11.66
C VAL A 536 4.83 -1.15 -10.21
N GLY A 537 5.74 -0.58 -9.43
CA GLY A 537 6.06 -1.05 -8.08
C GLY A 537 6.93 -2.30 -8.12
N GLN A 538 6.66 -3.26 -7.24
CA GLN A 538 7.33 -4.57 -7.30
C GLN A 538 6.73 -5.36 -8.47
N GLY A 539 7.56 -5.65 -9.46
CA GLY A 539 7.18 -6.36 -10.67
C GLY A 539 7.82 -5.79 -11.94
N ASP A 540 7.48 -6.40 -13.06
CA ASP A 540 7.99 -6.01 -14.39
C ASP A 540 6.86 -5.51 -15.28
N ALA A 541 7.12 -4.42 -15.98
CA ALA A 541 6.36 -4.03 -17.16
C ALA A 541 7.27 -3.23 -18.09
N LEU A 542 7.57 -3.80 -19.26
CA LEU A 542 8.37 -3.17 -20.29
C LEU A 542 7.52 -2.91 -21.52
N VAL A 543 7.76 -1.78 -22.18
CA VAL A 543 7.06 -1.40 -23.41
C VAL A 543 8.08 -1.12 -24.50
N LEU A 544 7.95 -1.77 -25.65
CA LEU A 544 8.76 -1.52 -26.83
C LEU A 544 7.92 -0.71 -27.83
N SER A 545 8.49 0.36 -28.37
CA SER A 545 7.82 1.26 -29.31
C SER A 545 7.57 0.56 -30.65
N ALA A 546 6.29 0.40 -31.03
CA ALA A 546 5.87 -0.25 -32.28
C ALA A 546 5.25 0.74 -33.28
N GLY A 547 5.65 2.01 -33.19
CA GLY A 547 5.11 3.12 -33.97
C GLY A 547 4.13 4.00 -33.18
N THR A 548 3.57 5.01 -33.84
CA THR A 548 2.74 6.02 -33.17
C THR A 548 1.49 5.39 -32.54
N GLY A 549 1.45 5.38 -31.21
CA GLY A 549 0.33 4.84 -30.43
C GLY A 549 0.24 3.31 -30.40
N ARG A 550 1.26 2.60 -30.86
CA ARG A 550 1.37 1.13 -30.81
C ARG A 550 2.57 0.73 -29.96
N GLY A 551 2.44 -0.28 -29.11
CA GLY A 551 3.54 -0.74 -28.26
C GLY A 551 3.47 -2.23 -27.95
N ILE A 552 4.59 -2.94 -28.05
CA ILE A 552 4.69 -4.33 -27.59
C ILE A 552 4.90 -4.30 -26.09
N VAL A 553 4.07 -5.00 -25.33
CA VAL A 553 4.12 -5.02 -23.86
C VAL A 553 4.71 -6.35 -23.41
N VAL A 554 5.71 -6.29 -22.52
CA VAL A 554 6.32 -7.46 -21.88
C VAL A 554 6.09 -7.32 -20.39
N ASP A 555 5.25 -8.20 -19.85
CA ASP A 555 4.68 -8.17 -18.51
C ASP A 555 3.84 -6.93 -18.17
N ALA A 556 3.02 -7.03 -17.14
CA ALA A 556 1.99 -6.07 -16.75
C ALA A 556 2.12 -5.58 -15.30
N GLY A 557 3.12 -6.03 -14.54
CA GLY A 557 3.28 -5.72 -13.12
C GLY A 557 2.19 -6.32 -12.23
N ALA A 558 2.17 -5.95 -10.95
CA ALA A 558 1.14 -6.35 -9.99
C ALA A 558 -0.11 -5.43 -9.98
N ASP A 559 0.05 -4.15 -10.33
CA ASP A 559 -1.00 -3.12 -10.18
C ASP A 559 -1.56 -2.66 -11.54
N PRO A 560 -2.84 -2.95 -11.84
CA PRO A 560 -3.52 -2.51 -13.07
C PRO A 560 -3.45 -0.99 -13.28
N ALA A 561 -3.58 -0.19 -12.22
CA ALA A 561 -3.58 1.27 -12.35
C ALA A 561 -2.20 1.83 -12.72
N ALA A 562 -1.13 1.15 -12.27
CA ALA A 562 0.24 1.58 -12.53
C ALA A 562 0.65 1.32 -13.99
N VAL A 563 0.36 0.13 -14.52
CA VAL A 563 0.66 -0.20 -15.93
C VAL A 563 -0.24 0.58 -16.89
N ASP A 564 -1.52 0.78 -16.56
CA ASP A 564 -2.42 1.62 -17.37
C ASP A 564 -1.91 3.07 -17.45
N ARG A 565 -1.48 3.64 -16.31
CA ARG A 565 -0.86 4.97 -16.28
C ARG A 565 0.35 5.03 -17.21
N CYS A 566 1.27 4.07 -17.10
CA CYS A 566 2.46 4.05 -17.95
C CYS A 566 2.08 4.03 -19.44
N LEU A 567 1.20 3.12 -19.84
CA LEU A 567 0.78 2.98 -21.24
C LEU A 567 0.00 4.19 -21.76
N ARG A 568 -0.84 4.85 -20.93
CA ARG A 568 -1.48 6.12 -21.28
C ARG A 568 -0.48 7.24 -21.48
N ASP A 569 0.53 7.31 -20.62
CA ASP A 569 1.57 8.33 -20.69
C ASP A 569 2.45 8.13 -21.92
N LEU A 570 2.73 6.87 -22.30
CA LEU A 570 3.36 6.50 -23.58
C LEU A 570 2.43 6.66 -24.79
N ARG A 571 1.15 6.99 -24.57
CA ARG A 571 0.09 7.15 -25.57
C ARG A 571 -0.19 5.88 -26.38
N VAL A 572 0.04 4.71 -25.80
CA VAL A 572 -0.23 3.40 -26.42
C VAL A 572 -1.73 3.13 -26.40
N ARG A 573 -2.31 2.91 -27.58
CA ARG A 573 -3.73 2.57 -27.80
C ARG A 573 -3.90 1.16 -28.36
N GLU A 574 -2.85 0.60 -28.92
CA GLU A 574 -2.84 -0.73 -29.50
C GLU A 574 -1.59 -1.50 -29.03
N VAL A 575 -1.82 -2.72 -28.56
CA VAL A 575 -0.79 -3.67 -28.13
C VAL A 575 -0.81 -4.83 -29.11
N PRO A 576 -0.07 -4.75 -30.24
CA PRO A 576 -0.09 -5.82 -31.25
C PRO A 576 0.37 -7.16 -30.67
N LEU A 577 1.32 -7.11 -29.74
CA LEU A 577 1.87 -8.27 -29.06
C LEU A 577 2.01 -7.98 -27.56
N LEU A 578 1.41 -8.85 -26.75
CA LEU A 578 1.59 -8.91 -25.31
C LEU A 578 2.43 -10.16 -25.00
N VAL A 579 3.46 -10.04 -24.18
CA VAL A 579 4.27 -11.18 -23.72
C VAL A 579 4.12 -11.24 -22.21
N LEU A 580 3.67 -12.38 -21.69
CA LEU A 580 3.68 -12.68 -20.26
C LEU A 580 4.78 -13.71 -20.02
N THR A 581 5.83 -13.31 -19.31
CA THR A 581 7.05 -14.12 -19.17
C THR A 581 6.78 -15.35 -18.32
N HIS A 582 6.00 -15.23 -17.23
CA HIS A 582 5.54 -16.31 -16.38
C HIS A 582 4.29 -15.89 -15.57
N GLY A 583 3.72 -16.80 -14.78
CA GLY A 583 2.39 -16.64 -14.17
C GLY A 583 2.31 -15.86 -12.86
N ASP A 584 3.42 -15.33 -12.35
CA ASP A 584 3.45 -14.71 -11.02
C ASP A 584 2.76 -13.35 -11.01
N THR A 585 2.23 -12.99 -9.83
CA THR A 585 1.32 -11.83 -9.69
C THR A 585 2.00 -10.51 -10.03
N ASP A 586 3.29 -10.39 -9.79
CA ASP A 586 4.12 -9.23 -10.13
C ASP A 586 4.50 -9.12 -11.61
N HIS A 587 4.08 -10.08 -12.44
CA HIS A 587 4.19 -10.02 -13.89
C HIS A 587 2.83 -9.96 -14.60
N VAL A 588 1.77 -10.57 -14.04
CA VAL A 588 0.46 -10.66 -14.72
C VAL A 588 -0.69 -9.97 -13.98
N GLY A 589 -0.49 -9.57 -12.72
CA GLY A 589 -1.54 -8.99 -11.87
C GLY A 589 -2.14 -7.69 -12.40
N GLY A 590 -1.38 -6.93 -13.18
CA GLY A 590 -1.78 -5.68 -13.82
C GLY A 590 -2.47 -5.83 -15.17
N LEU A 591 -2.74 -7.05 -15.65
CA LEU A 591 -3.26 -7.32 -16.99
C LEU A 591 -4.51 -6.50 -17.34
N ASP A 592 -5.47 -6.35 -16.42
CA ASP A 592 -6.68 -5.54 -16.63
C ASP A 592 -6.33 -4.10 -17.05
N GLY A 593 -5.23 -3.56 -16.54
CA GLY A 593 -4.74 -2.22 -16.88
C GLY A 593 -4.18 -2.14 -18.29
N VAL A 594 -3.66 -3.24 -18.86
CA VAL A 594 -3.23 -3.31 -20.26
C VAL A 594 -4.43 -3.37 -21.19
N LEU A 595 -5.46 -4.14 -20.81
CA LEU A 595 -6.69 -4.35 -21.58
C LEU A 595 -7.63 -3.12 -21.59
N ASP A 596 -7.56 -2.28 -20.55
CA ASP A 596 -8.46 -1.12 -20.41
C ASP A 596 -8.27 -0.09 -21.55
N GLY A 597 -9.31 0.07 -22.36
CA GLY A 597 -9.35 1.06 -23.44
C GLY A 597 -8.35 0.84 -24.59
N ARG A 598 -7.71 -0.34 -24.69
CA ARG A 598 -6.71 -0.65 -25.73
C ARG A 598 -7.08 -1.89 -26.54
N ARG A 599 -6.67 -1.92 -27.81
CA ARG A 599 -6.79 -3.11 -28.66
C ARG A 599 -5.57 -3.99 -28.49
N VAL A 600 -5.75 -5.24 -28.05
CA VAL A 600 -4.65 -6.21 -27.89
C VAL A 600 -4.77 -7.29 -28.96
N GLY A 601 -3.67 -7.57 -29.68
CA GLY A 601 -3.66 -8.49 -30.82
C GLY A 601 -3.49 -9.96 -30.44
N THR A 602 -2.40 -10.30 -29.77
CA THR A 602 -2.08 -11.68 -29.35
C THR A 602 -1.23 -11.66 -28.08
N ALA A 603 -1.44 -12.65 -27.21
CA ALA A 603 -0.65 -12.86 -26.01
C ALA A 603 0.29 -14.07 -26.16
N LEU A 604 1.58 -13.90 -25.86
CA LEU A 604 2.59 -14.96 -25.81
C LEU A 604 2.83 -15.37 -24.37
N VAL A 605 2.90 -16.68 -24.14
CA VAL A 605 3.13 -17.27 -22.81
C VAL A 605 4.12 -18.43 -22.87
N PRO A 606 4.83 -18.77 -21.77
CA PRO A 606 5.66 -19.97 -21.71
C PRO A 606 4.81 -21.26 -21.74
N PRO A 607 5.42 -22.42 -22.02
CA PRO A 607 4.79 -23.71 -21.82
C PRO A 607 4.46 -23.92 -20.34
N GLY A 608 3.26 -24.41 -20.04
CA GLY A 608 2.83 -24.64 -18.65
C GLY A 608 2.53 -23.35 -17.87
N PHE A 609 2.20 -22.26 -18.56
CA PHE A 609 1.77 -21.00 -17.93
C PHE A 609 0.63 -21.22 -16.93
N ASP A 610 0.93 -21.03 -15.64
CA ASP A 610 0.04 -21.34 -14.52
C ASP A 610 -0.55 -20.06 -13.91
N ASN A 611 -1.57 -19.50 -14.58
CA ASN A 611 -2.38 -18.42 -14.03
C ASN A 611 -3.78 -18.38 -14.66
N ASP A 612 -4.74 -18.99 -13.97
CA ASP A 612 -6.14 -19.07 -14.42
C ASP A 612 -6.77 -17.67 -14.58
N ALA A 613 -6.46 -16.73 -13.68
CA ALA A 613 -7.06 -15.39 -13.71
C ALA A 613 -6.63 -14.59 -14.94
N ALA A 614 -5.35 -14.63 -15.30
CA ALA A 614 -4.83 -13.98 -16.50
C ALA A 614 -5.36 -14.65 -17.77
N SER A 615 -5.43 -15.98 -17.78
CA SER A 615 -5.97 -16.76 -18.90
C SER A 615 -7.46 -16.46 -19.13
N ASP A 616 -8.26 -16.42 -18.06
CA ASP A 616 -9.69 -16.06 -18.09
C ASP A 616 -9.90 -14.62 -18.59
N ALA A 617 -9.06 -13.67 -18.16
CA ALA A 617 -9.15 -12.27 -18.60
C ALA A 617 -8.85 -12.12 -20.09
N LEU A 618 -7.82 -12.81 -20.61
CA LEU A 618 -7.50 -12.83 -22.05
C LEU A 618 -8.62 -13.50 -22.86
N ALA A 619 -9.18 -14.60 -22.37
CA ALA A 619 -10.29 -15.29 -23.02
C ALA A 619 -11.56 -14.42 -23.06
N ALA A 620 -11.88 -13.73 -21.96
CA ALA A 620 -13.00 -12.79 -21.89
C ALA A 620 -12.85 -11.63 -22.87
N ALA A 621 -11.61 -11.16 -23.08
CA ALA A 621 -11.27 -10.14 -24.07
C ALA A 621 -11.12 -10.68 -25.51
N SER A 622 -11.34 -11.99 -25.74
CA SER A 622 -11.17 -12.66 -27.04
C SER A 622 -9.77 -12.52 -27.63
N ILE A 623 -8.74 -12.50 -26.79
CA ILE A 623 -7.33 -12.39 -27.19
C ILE A 623 -6.74 -13.80 -27.34
N PRO A 624 -6.17 -14.17 -28.50
CA PRO A 624 -5.55 -15.47 -28.70
C PRO A 624 -4.28 -15.61 -27.85
N LEU A 625 -4.20 -16.72 -27.12
CA LEU A 625 -3.05 -17.12 -26.32
C LEU A 625 -2.15 -18.08 -27.12
N THR A 626 -0.87 -17.76 -27.27
CA THR A 626 0.10 -18.58 -28.02
C THR A 626 1.27 -18.99 -27.12
N THR A 627 1.47 -20.29 -26.93
CA THR A 627 2.62 -20.82 -26.22
C THR A 627 3.90 -20.71 -27.06
N VAL A 628 5.00 -20.25 -26.46
CA VAL A 628 6.28 -20.06 -27.15
C VAL A 628 7.43 -20.85 -26.51
N THR A 629 8.35 -21.30 -27.37
CA THR A 629 9.59 -21.98 -26.98
C THR A 629 10.76 -21.40 -27.76
N SER A 630 11.97 -21.67 -27.29
CA SER A 630 13.25 -21.29 -27.90
C SER A 630 13.27 -21.56 -29.41
N GLY A 631 13.78 -20.59 -30.17
CA GLY A 631 13.89 -20.62 -31.64
C GLY A 631 12.73 -19.96 -32.39
N ARG A 632 11.60 -19.65 -31.72
CA ARG A 632 10.52 -18.84 -32.32
C ARG A 632 10.98 -17.39 -32.53
N ARG A 633 10.59 -16.80 -33.67
CA ARG A 633 10.85 -15.39 -34.00
C ARG A 633 9.57 -14.68 -34.39
N PHE A 634 9.43 -13.44 -33.93
CA PHE A 634 8.32 -12.55 -34.24
C PHE A 634 8.86 -11.23 -34.75
N THR A 635 8.24 -10.68 -35.78
CA THR A 635 8.60 -9.38 -36.34
C THR A 635 7.42 -8.45 -36.28
N GLU A 636 7.52 -7.35 -35.54
CA GLU A 636 6.48 -6.34 -35.42
C GLU A 636 7.13 -4.95 -35.40
N ALA A 637 6.69 -4.07 -36.31
CA ALA A 637 7.04 -2.64 -36.33
C ALA A 637 8.56 -2.31 -36.16
N GLY A 638 9.43 -3.05 -36.86
CA GLY A 638 10.89 -2.85 -36.81
C GLY A 638 11.61 -3.61 -35.70
N TRP A 639 10.87 -4.24 -34.78
CA TRP A 639 11.41 -5.18 -33.81
C TRP A 639 11.43 -6.59 -34.35
N THR A 640 12.56 -7.27 -34.20
CA THR A 640 12.66 -8.73 -34.31
C THR A 640 12.86 -9.31 -32.91
N LEU A 641 11.85 -10.02 -32.40
CA LEU A 641 11.88 -10.69 -31.11
C LEU A 641 12.22 -12.17 -31.33
N GLU A 642 13.33 -12.62 -30.76
CA GLU A 642 13.78 -14.01 -30.80
C GLU A 642 13.64 -14.62 -29.40
N VAL A 643 12.87 -15.70 -29.28
CA VAL A 643 12.70 -16.44 -28.03
C VAL A 643 13.95 -17.30 -27.82
N LEU A 644 14.69 -17.04 -26.74
CA LEU A 644 15.90 -17.80 -26.39
C LEU A 644 15.59 -18.94 -25.40
N TRP A 645 14.59 -18.74 -24.53
CA TRP A 645 14.20 -19.67 -23.47
C TRP A 645 12.67 -19.61 -23.25
N PRO A 646 11.98 -20.71 -22.88
CA PRO A 646 12.48 -22.07 -22.54
C PRO A 646 12.71 -23.00 -23.74
N ARG A 647 13.59 -24.01 -23.63
CA ARG A 647 13.93 -24.94 -24.74
C ARG A 647 12.88 -26.07 -24.91
N SER A 648 12.56 -26.42 -26.17
CA SER A 648 11.50 -27.40 -26.52
C SER A 648 11.75 -28.86 -26.10
N ARG A 649 12.95 -29.22 -25.60
CA ARG A 649 13.38 -30.62 -25.43
C ARG A 649 13.29 -31.17 -24.00
N ASP A 650 12.79 -30.38 -23.05
CA ASP A 650 12.54 -30.83 -21.67
C ASP A 650 11.18 -31.55 -21.56
N GLY A 651 10.98 -32.54 -22.44
CA GLY A 651 9.82 -33.43 -22.53
C GLY A 651 9.76 -34.51 -21.44
N GLY A 652 10.21 -34.20 -20.23
CA GLY A 652 10.11 -35.08 -19.06
C GLY A 652 10.25 -34.26 -17.79
N ASN A 653 9.19 -34.20 -16.98
CA ASN A 653 9.12 -33.43 -15.73
C ASN A 653 9.34 -31.91 -15.88
N ALA A 654 8.60 -31.24 -16.75
CA ALA A 654 8.35 -29.79 -16.67
C ALA A 654 7.42 -29.41 -15.49
N GLY A 655 7.60 -30.09 -14.35
CA GLY A 655 6.83 -29.96 -13.13
C GLY A 655 7.73 -30.08 -11.91
N SER A 656 8.85 -29.36 -11.89
CA SER A 656 9.57 -28.95 -10.66
C SER A 656 10.75 -27.99 -10.89
N VAL A 657 10.88 -27.36 -12.07
CA VAL A 657 11.79 -26.21 -12.24
C VAL A 657 10.96 -24.98 -11.85
N GLY A 658 11.45 -24.11 -10.97
CA GLY A 658 10.63 -23.04 -10.35
C GLY A 658 9.86 -22.20 -11.37
N SER A 659 8.69 -21.65 -10.98
CA SER A 659 7.84 -20.77 -11.82
C SER A 659 8.66 -19.74 -12.60
N ASN A 660 9.67 -19.17 -11.93
CA ASN A 660 10.61 -18.18 -12.44
C ASN A 660 11.50 -18.67 -13.58
N ASP A 661 12.04 -19.88 -13.48
CA ASP A 661 12.92 -20.47 -14.51
C ASP A 661 12.13 -20.88 -15.78
N ALA A 662 10.80 -20.89 -15.73
CA ALA A 662 9.96 -21.01 -16.93
C ALA A 662 9.79 -19.68 -17.70
N SER A 663 10.34 -18.57 -17.19
CA SER A 663 10.25 -17.24 -17.79
C SER A 663 10.63 -17.22 -19.28
N VAL A 664 9.83 -16.58 -20.11
CA VAL A 664 10.17 -16.34 -21.52
C VAL A 664 11.33 -15.34 -21.60
N VAL A 665 12.48 -15.77 -22.12
CA VAL A 665 13.63 -14.89 -22.40
C VAL A 665 13.61 -14.46 -23.86
N LEU A 666 13.63 -13.16 -24.09
CA LEU A 666 13.58 -12.56 -25.43
C LEU A 666 14.85 -11.77 -25.73
N LEU A 667 15.39 -11.99 -26.93
CA LEU A 667 16.31 -11.04 -27.56
C LEU A 667 15.52 -10.17 -28.54
N ALA A 668 15.33 -8.91 -28.16
CA ALA A 668 14.65 -7.90 -28.97
C ALA A 668 15.68 -7.08 -29.77
N ARG A 669 15.61 -7.14 -31.10
CA ARG A 669 16.47 -6.36 -32.00
C ARG A 669 15.64 -5.31 -32.73
N LEU A 670 15.92 -4.04 -32.50
CA LEU A 670 15.33 -2.93 -33.26
C LEU A 670 16.20 -2.64 -34.48
N SER A 671 15.61 -2.77 -35.67
CA SER A 671 16.19 -2.32 -36.94
C SER A 671 15.37 -1.13 -37.45
N PRO A 672 15.79 0.11 -37.18
CA PRO A 672 15.02 1.29 -37.57
C PRO A 672 14.91 1.41 -39.10
N PRO A 673 13.77 1.87 -39.64
CA PRO A 673 13.62 2.08 -41.08
C PRO A 673 14.46 3.29 -41.55
N GLY A 674 15.44 3.04 -42.42
CA GLY A 674 16.32 4.05 -43.03
C GLY A 674 17.78 4.01 -42.54
N ARG A 675 18.69 4.67 -43.26
CA ARG A 675 20.15 4.65 -43.01
C ARG A 675 20.63 5.44 -41.77
N SER A 676 19.75 6.09 -41.02
CA SER A 676 20.11 7.06 -39.96
C SER A 676 19.81 6.61 -38.53
N GLY A 677 19.17 5.45 -38.31
CA GLY A 677 18.87 4.97 -36.97
C GLY A 677 19.95 4.03 -36.43
N THR A 678 20.32 4.18 -35.16
CA THR A 678 21.20 3.24 -34.46
C THR A 678 20.43 1.96 -34.11
N PRO A 679 20.94 0.77 -34.46
CA PRO A 679 20.33 -0.49 -34.04
C PRO A 679 20.40 -0.63 -32.51
N LEU A 680 19.42 -1.30 -31.92
CA LEU A 680 19.35 -1.56 -30.48
C LEU A 680 19.10 -3.05 -30.23
N ARG A 681 19.91 -3.66 -29.37
CA ARG A 681 19.73 -5.04 -28.90
C ARG A 681 19.39 -5.06 -27.41
N ALA A 682 18.17 -5.46 -27.08
CA ALA A 682 17.71 -5.61 -25.69
C ALA A 682 17.52 -7.08 -25.33
N LEU A 683 18.16 -7.54 -24.25
CA LEU A 683 17.94 -8.86 -23.68
C LEU A 683 16.94 -8.73 -22.52
N LEU A 684 15.75 -9.28 -22.71
CA LEU A 684 14.66 -9.27 -21.75
C LEU A 684 14.61 -10.65 -21.09
N THR A 685 15.06 -10.73 -19.85
CA THR A 685 15.36 -12.02 -19.22
C THR A 685 14.19 -12.60 -18.43
N GLY A 686 13.10 -11.85 -18.22
CA GLY A 686 12.12 -12.21 -17.20
C GLY A 686 12.81 -12.48 -15.86
N ASP A 687 12.31 -13.47 -15.13
CA ASP A 687 12.77 -13.79 -13.78
C ASP A 687 13.59 -15.07 -13.70
N ILE A 688 14.24 -15.46 -14.82
CA ILE A 688 15.16 -16.61 -14.82
C ILE A 688 16.17 -16.54 -13.69
N GLU A 689 16.38 -17.68 -13.03
CA GLU A 689 17.33 -17.82 -11.93
C GLU A 689 18.64 -18.44 -12.43
N GLU A 690 19.57 -18.71 -11.53
CA GLU A 690 20.93 -19.12 -11.89
C GLU A 690 20.98 -20.37 -12.79
N SER A 691 20.00 -21.28 -12.68
CA SER A 691 19.96 -22.52 -13.45
C SER A 691 19.72 -22.25 -14.94
N ALA A 692 18.70 -21.45 -15.27
CA ALA A 692 18.40 -21.04 -16.64
C ALA A 692 19.45 -20.04 -17.17
N GLN A 693 19.96 -19.14 -16.33
CA GLN A 693 21.06 -18.24 -16.70
C GLN A 693 22.32 -19.00 -17.14
N ARG A 694 22.72 -20.04 -16.38
CA ARG A 694 23.85 -20.92 -16.77
C ARG A 694 23.58 -21.68 -18.06
N ALA A 695 22.36 -22.15 -18.28
CA ALA A 695 21.99 -22.86 -19.51
C ALA A 695 22.05 -21.97 -20.78
N LEU A 696 21.93 -20.64 -20.59
CA LEU A 696 22.01 -19.63 -21.65
C LEU A 696 23.43 -19.13 -21.92
N LEU A 697 24.42 -19.39 -21.04
CA LEU A 697 25.82 -18.96 -21.25
C LEU A 697 26.45 -19.45 -22.57
N GLY A 698 26.02 -20.63 -23.03
CA GLY A 698 26.48 -21.22 -24.29
C GLY A 698 25.84 -20.62 -25.54
N ASP A 699 24.80 -19.78 -25.40
CA ASP A 699 24.11 -19.17 -26.53
C ASP A 699 24.84 -17.90 -26.98
N PRO A 700 25.35 -17.81 -28.22
CA PRO A 700 26.02 -16.60 -28.70
C PRO A 700 25.09 -15.38 -28.75
N ALA A 701 23.77 -15.57 -28.76
CA ALA A 701 22.79 -14.51 -28.87
C ALA A 701 22.78 -13.54 -27.67
N ILE A 702 23.18 -14.02 -26.47
CA ILE A 702 23.18 -13.20 -25.25
C ILE A 702 24.32 -12.17 -25.21
N ARG A 703 25.33 -12.30 -26.08
CA ARG A 703 26.55 -11.46 -26.03
C ARG A 703 26.38 -10.14 -26.77
N GLY A 704 26.96 -9.07 -26.20
CA GLY A 704 27.05 -7.75 -26.80
C GLY A 704 25.69 -7.07 -26.95
N VAL A 705 24.94 -7.02 -25.86
CA VAL A 705 23.60 -6.40 -25.83
C VAL A 705 23.71 -4.92 -25.41
N ASP A 706 22.87 -4.06 -25.96
CA ASP A 706 22.86 -2.65 -25.56
C ASP A 706 22.11 -2.47 -24.24
N VAL A 707 20.99 -3.19 -24.06
CA VAL A 707 20.14 -3.12 -22.87
C VAL A 707 19.98 -4.52 -22.28
N LEU A 708 20.26 -4.66 -20.99
CA LEU A 708 19.94 -5.86 -20.21
C LEU A 708 18.84 -5.51 -19.22
N LYS A 709 17.67 -6.15 -19.34
CA LYS A 709 16.74 -6.21 -18.20
C LYS A 709 17.36 -7.17 -17.19
N THR A 710 17.54 -6.69 -15.96
CA THR A 710 18.14 -7.48 -14.88
C THR A 710 17.23 -8.66 -14.52
N PRO A 711 17.72 -9.91 -14.48
CA PRO A 711 16.90 -11.05 -14.08
C PRO A 711 16.33 -10.90 -12.67
N HIS A 712 15.08 -11.34 -12.49
CA HIS A 712 14.45 -11.49 -11.17
C HIS A 712 14.48 -10.23 -10.31
N HIS A 713 14.17 -9.07 -10.92
CA HIS A 713 14.23 -7.74 -10.29
C HIS A 713 15.57 -7.41 -9.58
N GLY A 714 16.65 -8.11 -9.93
CA GLY A 714 17.95 -8.01 -9.27
C GLY A 714 18.05 -8.79 -7.95
N ALA A 715 17.35 -9.91 -7.81
CA ALA A 715 17.50 -10.87 -6.72
C ALA A 715 18.96 -11.33 -6.52
N ARG A 716 19.26 -12.00 -5.41
CA ARG A 716 20.60 -12.57 -5.14
C ARG A 716 20.96 -13.73 -6.08
N THR A 717 19.96 -14.41 -6.65
CA THR A 717 20.10 -15.58 -7.53
C THR A 717 20.54 -15.21 -8.95
N GLN A 718 21.71 -14.58 -9.06
CA GLN A 718 22.33 -14.20 -10.33
C GLN A 718 23.56 -15.06 -10.60
N GLU A 719 23.76 -15.42 -11.87
CA GLU A 719 24.99 -16.01 -12.35
C GLU A 719 25.92 -14.88 -12.85
N PRO A 720 27.02 -14.53 -12.15
CA PRO A 720 27.87 -13.42 -12.54
C PRO A 720 28.48 -13.58 -13.92
N ALA A 721 28.77 -14.82 -14.34
CA ALA A 721 29.27 -15.11 -15.68
C ALA A 721 28.24 -14.73 -16.75
N PHE A 722 26.94 -14.86 -16.48
CA PHE A 722 25.87 -14.54 -17.43
C PHE A 722 25.74 -13.03 -17.61
N LEU A 723 25.69 -12.28 -16.52
CA LEU A 723 25.65 -10.81 -16.55
C LEU A 723 26.90 -10.22 -17.22
N THR A 724 28.07 -10.82 -16.96
CA THR A 724 29.34 -10.41 -17.58
C THR A 724 29.39 -10.75 -19.06
N ALA A 725 28.96 -11.95 -19.46
CA ALA A 725 28.94 -12.39 -20.86
C ALA A 725 27.97 -11.57 -21.73
N ALA A 726 26.89 -11.05 -21.13
CA ALA A 726 25.98 -10.15 -21.81
C ALA A 726 26.68 -8.85 -22.26
N ALA A 727 27.67 -8.38 -21.48
CA ALA A 727 28.41 -7.15 -21.70
C ALA A 727 27.50 -5.94 -22.01
N PRO A 728 26.51 -5.64 -21.14
CA PRO A 728 25.51 -4.63 -21.43
C PRO A 728 26.07 -3.22 -21.40
N ARG A 729 25.62 -2.36 -22.32
CA ARG A 729 25.90 -0.91 -22.24
C ARG A 729 25.03 -0.22 -21.19
N LEU A 730 23.81 -0.73 -21.00
CA LEU A 730 22.79 -0.23 -20.08
C LEU A 730 22.13 -1.40 -19.35
N THR A 731 21.91 -1.27 -18.04
CA THR A 731 21.07 -2.21 -17.28
C THR A 731 19.79 -1.53 -16.79
N LEU A 732 18.67 -2.25 -16.85
CA LEU A 732 17.36 -1.82 -16.37
C LEU A 732 16.85 -2.82 -15.32
N THR A 733 16.63 -2.34 -14.10
CA THR A 733 16.08 -3.14 -13.00
C THR A 733 14.71 -2.59 -12.64
N SER A 734 13.64 -3.26 -13.07
CA SER A 734 12.28 -2.96 -12.58
C SER A 734 12.13 -3.53 -11.18
N VAL A 735 11.78 -2.69 -10.21
CA VAL A 735 11.71 -3.01 -8.79
C VAL A 735 10.92 -1.95 -8.03
N GLY A 736 10.28 -2.34 -6.92
CA GLY A 736 9.48 -1.43 -6.09
C GLY A 736 10.27 -0.78 -4.94
N ALA A 737 9.95 0.47 -4.61
CA ALA A 737 10.54 1.17 -3.47
C ALA A 737 10.10 0.51 -2.15
N GLY A 738 11.06 0.16 -1.29
CA GLY A 738 10.77 -0.49 0.00
C GLY A 738 10.14 -1.87 -0.13
N ASN A 739 10.39 -2.59 -1.23
CA ASN A 739 9.86 -3.93 -1.42
C ASN A 739 10.33 -4.89 -0.30
N PRO A 740 9.48 -5.83 0.13
CA PRO A 740 9.78 -6.72 1.25
C PRO A 740 10.83 -7.79 0.91
N TYR A 741 11.15 -7.97 -0.38
CA TYR A 741 12.08 -8.97 -0.88
C TYR A 741 13.55 -8.52 -0.79
N GLY A 742 13.79 -7.22 -0.53
CA GLY A 742 15.13 -6.66 -0.48
C GLY A 742 15.80 -6.50 -1.85
N HIS A 743 15.00 -6.49 -2.93
CA HIS A 743 15.50 -6.31 -4.29
C HIS A 743 15.77 -4.83 -4.61
N PRO A 744 16.72 -4.53 -5.52
CA PRO A 744 17.77 -5.43 -5.95
C PRO A 744 18.71 -5.70 -4.78
N ASP A 745 19.20 -6.94 -4.71
CA ASP A 745 20.16 -7.35 -3.70
C ASP A 745 21.43 -6.48 -3.80
N PRO A 746 22.02 -6.03 -2.67
CA PRO A 746 23.20 -5.16 -2.70
C PRO A 746 24.43 -5.75 -3.40
N ALA A 747 24.60 -7.07 -3.44
CA ALA A 747 25.68 -7.72 -4.20
C ALA A 747 25.39 -7.70 -5.69
N THR A 748 24.16 -8.03 -6.09
CA THR A 748 23.70 -7.93 -7.49
C THR A 748 23.83 -6.50 -8.02
N TRP A 749 23.39 -5.51 -7.24
CA TRP A 749 23.48 -4.11 -7.64
C TRP A 749 24.94 -3.66 -7.83
N ARG A 750 25.84 -4.03 -6.91
CA ARG A 750 27.28 -3.75 -7.05
C ARG A 750 27.84 -4.37 -8.33
N LEU A 751 27.49 -5.61 -8.63
CA LEU A 751 27.91 -6.29 -9.84
C LEU A 751 27.42 -5.56 -11.10
N LEU A 752 26.12 -5.21 -11.18
CA LEU A 752 25.57 -4.46 -12.33
C LEU A 752 26.28 -3.12 -12.53
N THR A 753 26.49 -2.36 -11.43
CA THR A 753 27.18 -1.06 -11.50
C THR A 753 28.67 -1.18 -11.84
N SER A 754 29.29 -2.35 -11.58
CA SER A 754 30.67 -2.63 -11.99
C SER A 754 30.78 -2.97 -13.48
N LEU A 755 29.70 -3.50 -14.08
CA LEU A 755 29.63 -3.82 -15.51
C LEU A 755 29.37 -2.56 -16.36
N THR A 756 28.48 -1.68 -15.91
CA THR A 756 28.23 -0.39 -16.57
C THR A 756 27.77 0.69 -15.59
N PRO A 757 28.31 1.92 -15.69
CA PRO A 757 27.83 3.06 -14.91
C PRO A 757 26.40 3.47 -15.28
N ALA A 758 25.91 3.07 -16.46
CA ALA A 758 24.53 3.26 -16.88
C ALA A 758 23.66 2.11 -16.35
N SER A 759 23.45 2.07 -15.04
CA SER A 759 22.56 1.10 -14.38
C SER A 759 21.41 1.84 -13.73
N TYR A 760 20.18 1.58 -14.18
CA TYR A 760 18.98 2.29 -13.73
C TYR A 760 17.98 1.35 -13.06
N ARG A 761 17.28 1.86 -12.05
CA ARG A 761 16.25 1.15 -11.29
C ARG A 761 14.99 1.98 -11.14
N THR A 762 13.83 1.36 -11.35
CA THR A 762 12.53 2.07 -11.42
C THR A 762 12.17 2.72 -10.10
N ASP A 763 12.44 2.11 -8.96
CA ASP A 763 12.16 2.67 -7.62
C ASP A 763 12.88 3.99 -7.29
N LEU A 764 14.00 4.29 -7.96
CA LEU A 764 14.72 5.56 -7.82
C LEU A 764 14.44 6.55 -8.96
N HIS A 765 14.19 6.05 -10.17
CA HIS A 765 14.12 6.86 -11.38
C HIS A 765 12.71 6.99 -11.97
N GLY A 766 11.73 6.28 -11.42
CA GLY A 766 10.37 6.14 -11.95
C GLY A 766 10.36 5.39 -13.29
N ASP A 767 9.60 5.89 -14.25
CA ASP A 767 9.58 5.31 -15.61
C ASP A 767 10.91 5.65 -16.31
N ILE A 768 11.55 4.66 -16.93
CA ILE A 768 12.86 4.80 -17.58
C ILE A 768 12.71 4.53 -19.07
N ALA A 769 12.91 5.54 -19.90
CA ALA A 769 12.86 5.45 -21.36
C ALA A 769 14.28 5.39 -21.96
N VAL A 770 14.51 4.38 -22.80
CA VAL A 770 15.72 4.18 -23.59
C VAL A 770 15.49 4.66 -25.02
N LEU A 771 16.42 5.48 -25.50
CA LEU A 771 16.45 6.04 -26.85
C LEU A 771 17.47 5.28 -27.73
N PRO A 772 17.30 5.30 -29.07
CA PRO A 772 18.32 4.81 -30.00
C PRO A 772 19.67 5.49 -29.74
N GLY A 773 20.73 4.73 -29.45
CA GLY A 773 22.06 5.27 -29.11
C GLY A 773 22.36 5.35 -27.61
N PRO A 774 22.12 4.25 -26.87
CA PRO A 774 21.75 4.14 -25.43
C PRO A 774 21.68 5.46 -24.62
N ALA A 775 20.88 6.41 -25.05
CA ALA A 775 20.54 7.57 -24.23
C ALA A 775 19.32 7.21 -23.36
N VAL A 776 19.30 7.68 -22.11
CA VAL A 776 18.26 7.37 -21.14
C VAL A 776 17.62 8.65 -20.63
N ALA A 777 16.29 8.68 -20.63
CA ALA A 777 15.50 9.70 -19.94
C ALA A 777 14.63 9.01 -18.91
N HIS A 778 14.37 9.65 -17.78
CA HIS A 778 13.55 9.08 -16.72
C HIS A 778 12.59 10.11 -16.14
N ARG A 779 11.47 9.62 -15.61
CA ARG A 779 10.41 10.44 -15.01
C ARG A 779 9.98 9.83 -13.69
N THR A 780 10.22 10.53 -12.60
CA THR A 780 9.78 10.12 -11.26
C THR A 780 8.26 10.23 -11.11
N SER A 781 7.62 9.16 -10.64
CA SER A 781 6.18 9.14 -10.39
C SER A 781 5.84 9.87 -9.07
N SER A 782 4.64 10.46 -8.98
CA SER A 782 4.14 11.09 -7.74
C SER A 782 4.04 10.09 -6.57
N ALA A 783 3.95 8.79 -6.84
CA ALA A 783 3.92 7.73 -5.84
C ALA A 783 5.27 7.56 -5.09
N GLN A 784 6.41 7.76 -5.77
CA GLN A 784 7.74 7.64 -5.15
C GLN A 784 8.10 8.79 -4.20
N ARG A 785 7.51 9.98 -4.37
CA ARG A 785 7.66 11.08 -3.40
C ARG A 785 7.11 10.75 -2.01
N ARG A 786 6.22 9.75 -1.89
CA ARG A 786 5.65 9.28 -0.61
C ARG A 786 6.63 8.41 0.19
N ALA A 787 7.57 7.74 -0.47
CA ALA A 787 8.58 6.92 0.17
C ALA A 787 9.84 7.76 0.44
N ARG A 788 9.89 8.45 1.58
CA ARG A 788 11.19 8.88 2.11
C ARG A 788 12.04 7.63 2.33
N PRO A 789 13.30 7.57 1.84
CA PRO A 789 14.21 6.56 2.35
C PRO A 789 14.28 6.73 3.87
N PRO A 790 14.23 5.66 4.67
CA PRO A 790 14.58 5.77 6.08
C PRO A 790 15.95 6.45 6.12
N ARG A 791 16.06 7.54 6.88
CA ARG A 791 17.36 8.17 7.14
C ARG A 791 18.28 7.05 7.60
N HIS A 792 19.37 6.81 6.87
CA HIS A 792 20.45 5.98 7.38
C HIS A 792 20.70 6.43 8.83
N PRO A 793 20.65 5.52 9.82
CA PRO A 793 21.16 5.86 11.13
C PRO A 793 22.61 6.33 10.91
N PRO A 794 23.07 7.37 11.62
CA PRO A 794 24.46 7.78 11.52
C PRO A 794 25.34 6.55 11.78
N PRO A 795 26.51 6.42 11.12
CA PRO A 795 27.41 5.30 11.39
C PRO A 795 27.65 5.26 12.89
N LEU A 796 27.20 4.18 13.53
CA LEU A 796 27.39 3.97 14.95
C LEU A 796 28.90 4.00 15.20
N ARG A 797 29.35 4.98 15.98
CA ARG A 797 30.70 4.95 16.55
C ARG A 797 30.85 3.62 17.28
N PRO A 798 31.95 2.87 17.09
CA PRO A 798 32.13 1.59 17.75
C PRO A 798 32.18 1.80 19.27
N ASP A 799 31.11 1.41 19.96
CA ASP A 799 31.08 1.37 21.42
C ASP A 799 31.96 0.21 21.89
N ARG A 800 33.00 0.52 22.68
CA ARG A 800 34.07 -0.39 23.12
C ARG A 800 33.62 -1.35 24.24
N ARG A 801 32.35 -1.79 24.25
CA ARG A 801 31.82 -2.64 25.33
C ARG A 801 31.40 -4.03 24.82
N ARG A 802 32.35 -4.97 25.03
CA ARG A 802 32.21 -6.43 25.16
C ARG A 802 31.05 -7.09 24.39
N THR A 803 31.29 -7.37 23.11
CA THR A 803 30.51 -8.31 22.29
C THR A 803 31.02 -9.75 22.48
N TRP A 804 30.20 -10.76 22.14
CA TRP A 804 30.58 -12.19 22.22
C TRP A 804 31.76 -12.55 21.28
N HIS A 805 32.05 -11.69 20.30
CA HIS A 805 33.23 -11.77 19.42
C HIS A 805 34.50 -11.15 20.01
N ALA A 806 34.42 -10.37 21.10
CA ALA A 806 35.55 -9.65 21.68
C ALA A 806 36.65 -10.56 22.27
N ALA A 807 36.43 -11.88 22.34
CA ALA A 807 37.48 -12.83 22.68
C ALA A 807 38.49 -13.08 21.54
N CYS A 808 38.17 -12.71 20.30
CA CYS A 808 38.98 -13.09 19.13
C CYS A 808 39.85 -11.97 18.55
N MET A 809 39.67 -10.71 18.95
CA MET A 809 40.45 -9.57 18.43
C MET A 809 40.82 -8.63 19.58
N THR A 810 42.04 -8.78 20.08
CA THR A 810 42.61 -8.00 21.19
C THR A 810 43.47 -6.81 20.75
N SER A 811 43.64 -6.57 19.44
CA SER A 811 44.50 -5.50 18.91
C SER A 811 43.69 -4.30 18.38
N ALA A 812 44.19 -3.09 18.66
CA ALA A 812 43.62 -1.82 18.20
C ALA A 812 44.06 -1.41 16.77
N ALA A 813 44.98 -2.15 16.15
CA ALA A 813 45.51 -1.90 14.81
C ALA A 813 45.20 -3.08 13.86
N VAL A 814 44.96 -2.79 12.57
CA VAL A 814 44.72 -3.80 11.55
C VAL A 814 45.98 -4.63 11.33
N SER A 815 45.89 -5.95 11.48
CA SER A 815 47.02 -6.82 11.18
C SER A 815 47.21 -6.93 9.65
N PRO A 816 48.43 -6.78 9.11
CA PRO A 816 48.70 -6.89 7.67
C PRO A 816 48.28 -8.23 7.08
N LEU A 817 48.22 -9.28 7.91
CA LEU A 817 47.79 -10.59 7.52
C LEU A 817 46.78 -11.13 8.53
N THR A 818 45.56 -11.45 8.06
CA THR A 818 44.51 -12.01 8.89
C THR A 818 43.92 -13.27 8.24
N VAL A 819 43.64 -14.28 9.05
CA VAL A 819 42.96 -15.51 8.60
C VAL A 819 41.66 -15.68 9.36
N VAL A 820 40.54 -15.68 8.62
CA VAL A 820 39.19 -15.93 9.13
C VAL A 820 38.85 -17.39 8.90
N VAL A 821 38.54 -18.13 9.97
CA VAL A 821 38.27 -19.56 9.94
C VAL A 821 36.85 -19.85 10.42
N GLY A 822 35.96 -20.28 9.54
CA GLY A 822 34.59 -20.63 9.89
C GLY A 822 33.75 -21.09 8.71
N ASP A 823 32.78 -21.97 8.96
CA ASP A 823 31.81 -22.48 8.01
C ASP A 823 30.47 -21.73 8.04
N GLU A 824 30.27 -20.84 9.02
CA GLU A 824 29.08 -20.01 9.16
C GLU A 824 29.25 -18.66 8.45
N GLU A 825 28.64 -18.54 7.27
CA GLU A 825 28.83 -17.44 6.32
C GLU A 825 28.50 -16.07 6.94
N LEU A 826 27.43 -15.95 7.74
CA LEU A 826 27.07 -14.68 8.38
C LEU A 826 28.18 -14.16 9.31
N LEU A 827 28.79 -15.05 10.08
CA LEU A 827 29.82 -14.68 11.05
C LEU A 827 31.15 -14.36 10.35
N VAL A 828 31.44 -15.08 9.26
CA VAL A 828 32.59 -14.82 8.40
C VAL A 828 32.46 -13.47 7.70
N ASP A 829 31.30 -13.15 7.12
CA ASP A 829 31.04 -11.87 6.45
C ASP A 829 31.19 -10.69 7.42
N ARG A 830 30.73 -10.85 8.66
CA ARG A 830 30.88 -9.83 9.70
C ARG A 830 32.33 -9.62 10.12
N ALA A 831 33.10 -10.70 10.29
CA ALA A 831 34.52 -10.60 10.62
C ALA A 831 35.29 -9.86 9.51
N VAL A 832 35.03 -10.19 8.24
CA VAL A 832 35.63 -9.50 7.09
C VAL A 832 35.21 -8.02 7.05
N ALA A 833 33.93 -7.72 7.26
CA ALA A 833 33.43 -6.35 7.28
C ALA A 833 34.05 -5.51 8.40
N GLU A 834 34.29 -6.09 9.59
CA GLU A 834 34.98 -5.41 10.69
C GLU A 834 36.45 -5.11 10.34
N ILE A 835 37.16 -6.05 9.71
CA ILE A 835 38.55 -5.84 9.26
C ILE A 835 38.63 -4.72 8.23
N VAL A 836 37.71 -4.70 7.25
CA VAL A 836 37.62 -3.63 6.25
C VAL A 836 37.25 -2.29 6.89
N ALA A 837 36.35 -2.28 7.87
CA ALA A 837 35.98 -1.07 8.58
C ALA A 837 37.15 -0.51 9.41
N MET A 838 37.96 -1.37 10.02
CA MET A 838 39.19 -0.94 10.71
C MET A 838 40.21 -0.36 9.72
N ALA A 839 40.40 -0.99 8.55
CA ALA A 839 41.30 -0.47 7.51
C ALA A 839 40.84 0.90 6.99
N ARG A 840 39.52 1.07 6.79
CA ARG A 840 38.90 2.34 6.38
C ARG A 840 38.95 3.43 7.45
N ALA A 841 39.05 3.05 8.72
CA ALA A 841 39.21 4.00 9.82
C ALA A 841 40.63 4.58 9.89
N GLU A 842 41.64 3.81 9.46
CA GLU A 842 43.02 4.29 9.30
C GLU A 842 43.21 5.06 7.98
N ASP A 843 42.62 4.58 6.88
CA ASP A 843 42.67 5.22 5.56
C ASP A 843 41.28 5.16 4.87
N PRO A 844 40.54 6.29 4.80
CA PRO A 844 39.22 6.34 4.17
C PRO A 844 39.17 5.96 2.68
N GLU A 845 40.30 6.06 1.96
CA GLU A 845 40.37 5.80 0.51
C GLU A 845 40.92 4.40 0.16
N VAL A 846 41.10 3.53 1.17
CA VAL A 846 41.63 2.16 0.99
C VAL A 846 40.83 1.35 -0.04
N VAL A 847 41.54 0.80 -1.03
CA VAL A 847 40.95 0.00 -2.11
C VAL A 847 40.74 -1.44 -1.62
N VAL A 848 39.53 -1.99 -1.78
CA VAL A 848 39.17 -3.33 -1.30
C VAL A 848 38.94 -4.27 -2.48
N HIS A 849 39.73 -5.33 -2.56
CA HIS A 849 39.58 -6.42 -3.51
C HIS A 849 39.01 -7.66 -2.80
N ASP A 850 37.78 -8.07 -3.13
CA ASP A 850 37.15 -9.28 -2.58
C ASP A 850 37.07 -10.35 -3.67
N LEU A 851 37.90 -11.40 -3.56
CA LEU A 851 38.16 -12.37 -4.61
C LEU A 851 37.72 -13.78 -4.20
N LEU A 852 36.96 -14.44 -5.06
CA LEU A 852 36.63 -15.86 -4.98
C LEU A 852 37.69 -16.72 -5.68
N PRO A 853 37.82 -18.03 -5.34
CA PRO A 853 38.82 -18.90 -5.96
C PRO A 853 38.73 -18.97 -7.49
N SER A 854 37.52 -18.85 -8.05
CA SER A 854 37.28 -18.83 -9.51
C SER A 854 37.77 -17.55 -10.20
N GLN A 855 37.98 -16.48 -9.46
CA GLN A 855 38.42 -15.16 -9.96
C GLN A 855 39.94 -14.98 -9.85
N VAL A 856 40.63 -15.90 -9.18
CA VAL A 856 42.09 -15.88 -9.03
C VAL A 856 42.70 -16.73 -10.15
N GLY A 857 43.10 -16.09 -11.25
CA GLY A 857 43.94 -16.70 -12.28
C GLY A 857 45.45 -16.57 -11.95
N PRO A 858 46.35 -17.29 -12.67
CA PRO A 858 47.79 -17.15 -12.49
C PRO A 858 48.24 -15.70 -12.64
N GLY A 859 48.97 -15.16 -11.66
CA GLY A 859 49.47 -13.78 -11.66
C GLY A 859 48.46 -12.70 -11.25
N LYS A 860 47.19 -13.06 -11.01
CA LYS A 860 46.18 -12.11 -10.50
C LYS A 860 46.49 -11.67 -9.07
N LEU A 861 47.08 -12.55 -8.25
CA LEU A 861 47.51 -12.18 -6.90
C LEU A 861 48.63 -11.13 -6.98
N ALA A 862 49.65 -11.36 -7.82
CA ALA A 862 50.72 -10.40 -8.04
C ALA A 862 50.23 -9.04 -8.59
N GLU A 863 49.17 -9.02 -9.39
CA GLU A 863 48.54 -7.78 -9.88
C GLU A 863 47.87 -6.98 -8.76
N VAL A 864 47.09 -7.64 -7.89
CA VAL A 864 46.36 -6.94 -6.82
C VAL A 864 47.24 -6.59 -5.63
N THR A 865 48.32 -7.34 -5.41
CA THR A 865 49.32 -7.08 -4.35
C THR A 865 50.55 -6.29 -4.84
N SER A 866 50.61 -5.87 -6.11
CA SER A 866 51.73 -5.05 -6.59
C SER A 866 51.72 -3.67 -5.92
N PRO A 867 52.89 -3.12 -5.52
CA PRO A 867 52.97 -1.82 -4.87
C PRO A 867 52.32 -0.71 -5.71
N SER A 868 51.55 0.18 -5.08
CA SER A 868 50.98 1.34 -5.79
C SER A 868 52.04 2.43 -5.98
N LEU A 869 52.15 2.97 -7.21
CA LEU A 869 52.99 4.14 -7.52
C LEU A 869 52.56 5.41 -6.73
N PHE A 870 51.35 5.40 -6.16
CA PHE A 870 50.75 6.53 -5.44
C PHE A 870 50.59 6.29 -3.93
N GLY A 871 51.12 5.17 -3.39
CA GLY A 871 51.11 4.89 -1.95
C GLY A 871 49.74 4.52 -1.36
N GLU A 872 48.78 4.12 -2.20
CA GLU A 872 47.44 3.73 -1.78
C GLU A 872 47.45 2.37 -1.05
N ARG A 873 46.94 2.35 0.19
CA ARG A 873 46.76 1.10 0.94
C ARG A 873 45.67 0.24 0.31
N ARG A 874 45.83 -1.09 0.37
CA ARG A 874 44.87 -2.06 -0.20
C ARG A 874 44.47 -3.11 0.80
N VAL A 875 43.23 -3.58 0.71
CA VAL A 875 42.74 -4.77 1.42
C VAL A 875 42.41 -5.83 0.39
N VAL A 876 43.09 -6.96 0.42
CA VAL A 876 42.84 -8.11 -0.47
C VAL A 876 42.22 -9.24 0.36
N ILE A 877 41.00 -9.62 0.03
CA ILE A 877 40.25 -10.70 0.67
C ILE A 877 40.22 -11.88 -0.30
N LEU A 878 40.77 -13.02 0.10
CA LEU A 878 40.67 -14.27 -0.63
C LEU A 878 39.66 -15.17 0.08
N ARG A 879 38.49 -15.35 -0.55
CA ARG A 879 37.43 -16.21 -0.04
C ARG A 879 37.68 -17.68 -0.38
N SER A 880 37.19 -18.57 0.48
CA SER A 880 37.24 -20.02 0.28
C SER A 880 38.61 -20.55 -0.13
N VAL A 881 39.68 -20.16 0.60
CA VAL A 881 41.07 -20.51 0.23
C VAL A 881 41.36 -22.02 0.22
N HIS A 882 40.47 -22.82 0.78
CA HIS A 882 40.50 -24.29 0.75
C HIS A 882 40.17 -24.89 -0.62
N ASP A 883 39.55 -24.11 -1.50
CA ASP A 883 39.22 -24.50 -2.87
C ASP A 883 40.21 -23.97 -3.91
N LEU A 884 41.27 -23.28 -3.49
CA LEU A 884 42.36 -22.88 -4.38
C LEU A 884 43.05 -24.10 -5.01
N THR A 885 43.45 -23.96 -6.27
CA THR A 885 44.26 -24.96 -6.96
C THR A 885 45.66 -25.02 -6.32
N LYS A 886 46.36 -26.15 -6.49
CA LYS A 886 47.68 -26.37 -5.86
C LYS A 886 48.70 -25.30 -6.26
N ASP A 887 48.65 -24.84 -7.50
CA ASP A 887 49.57 -23.82 -8.04
C ASP A 887 49.29 -22.44 -7.42
N LEU A 888 48.00 -22.05 -7.32
CA LEU A 888 47.60 -20.79 -6.68
C LEU A 888 47.82 -20.79 -5.17
N ALA A 889 47.61 -21.92 -4.50
CA ALA A 889 47.97 -22.07 -3.09
C ALA A 889 49.48 -21.90 -2.88
N GLY A 890 50.30 -22.33 -3.86
CA GLY A 890 51.73 -22.08 -3.91
C GLY A 890 52.08 -20.60 -4.04
N GLU A 891 51.38 -19.86 -4.91
CA GLU A 891 51.55 -18.41 -5.12
C GLU A 891 51.23 -17.61 -3.84
N VAL A 892 50.10 -17.92 -3.18
CA VAL A 892 49.74 -17.33 -1.88
C VAL A 892 50.80 -17.66 -0.82
N THR A 893 51.27 -18.91 -0.74
CA THR A 893 52.32 -19.31 0.21
C THR A 893 53.66 -18.62 -0.07
N GLY A 894 53.95 -18.30 -1.34
CA GLY A 894 55.09 -17.50 -1.74
C GLY A 894 55.01 -16.07 -1.21
N TYR A 895 53.86 -15.41 -1.43
CA TYR A 895 53.61 -14.04 -0.95
C TYR A 895 53.67 -13.92 0.58
N LEU A 896 53.21 -14.94 1.32
CA LEU A 896 53.27 -14.95 2.78
C LEU A 896 54.68 -14.85 3.38
N LYS A 897 55.74 -15.07 2.59
CA LYS A 897 57.14 -14.95 3.07
C LYS A 897 57.65 -13.50 3.10
N ASP A 898 57.10 -12.65 2.24
CA ASP A 898 57.51 -11.25 2.07
C ASP A 898 56.29 -10.41 1.65
N PRO A 899 55.34 -10.15 2.58
CA PRO A 899 54.13 -9.39 2.28
C PRO A 899 54.45 -7.90 2.13
N ALA A 900 53.77 -7.22 1.20
CA ALA A 900 53.91 -5.77 1.03
C ALA A 900 53.30 -5.00 2.22
N ASP A 901 54.01 -3.98 2.72
CA ASP A 901 53.63 -3.21 3.92
C ASP A 901 52.34 -2.38 3.75
N ASP A 902 51.95 -2.08 2.52
CA ASP A 902 50.76 -1.32 2.13
C ASP A 902 49.53 -2.21 1.84
N VAL A 903 49.66 -3.54 1.97
CA VAL A 903 48.59 -4.51 1.65
C VAL A 903 48.16 -5.29 2.89
N VAL A 904 46.87 -5.21 3.21
CA VAL A 904 46.21 -6.06 4.19
C VAL A 904 45.62 -7.29 3.50
N LEU A 905 46.19 -8.47 3.73
CA LEU A 905 45.72 -9.73 3.17
C LEU A 905 44.81 -10.47 4.17
N VAL A 906 43.57 -10.77 3.75
CA VAL A 906 42.58 -11.52 4.53
C VAL A 906 42.28 -12.85 3.84
N LEU A 907 42.63 -13.97 4.48
CA LEU A 907 42.35 -15.31 3.97
C LEU A 907 41.13 -15.90 4.68
N VAL A 908 40.14 -16.39 3.94
CA VAL A 908 38.92 -16.99 4.52
C VAL A 908 38.87 -18.49 4.27
N HIS A 909 38.83 -19.28 5.34
CA HIS A 909 38.87 -20.74 5.29
C HIS A 909 37.68 -21.37 6.03
N ALA A 910 37.04 -22.40 5.47
CA ALA A 910 35.88 -23.06 6.08
C ALA A 910 36.17 -23.94 7.31
N GLY A 911 37.37 -23.90 7.88
CA GLY A 911 37.79 -24.76 9.01
C GLY A 911 37.94 -26.28 8.76
N GLY A 912 37.75 -26.77 7.52
CA GLY A 912 37.89 -28.20 7.17
C GLY A 912 39.34 -28.70 6.96
N ALA A 913 39.49 -30.00 6.67
CA ALA A 913 40.80 -30.63 6.43
C ALA A 913 41.44 -30.23 5.08
N LYS A 914 40.62 -29.88 4.09
CA LYS A 914 41.05 -29.42 2.76
C LYS A 914 41.67 -28.01 2.89
N GLY A 915 42.85 -27.79 2.30
CA GLY A 915 43.54 -26.48 2.35
C GLY A 915 44.28 -26.17 3.67
N LYS A 916 44.31 -27.10 4.63
CA LYS A 916 44.89 -26.91 5.97
C LYS A 916 46.37 -26.49 5.95
N ALA A 917 47.16 -26.94 4.99
CA ALA A 917 48.58 -26.59 4.87
C ALA A 917 48.79 -25.08 4.61
N LEU A 918 47.90 -24.44 3.85
CA LEU A 918 47.93 -23.00 3.57
C LEU A 918 47.53 -22.19 4.81
N LEU A 919 46.55 -22.67 5.57
CA LEU A 919 46.16 -22.10 6.86
C LEU A 919 47.32 -22.14 7.86
N GLU A 920 48.01 -23.28 7.99
CA GLU A 920 49.16 -23.43 8.88
C GLU A 920 50.35 -22.56 8.44
N ALA A 921 50.58 -22.43 7.12
CA ALA A 921 51.61 -21.54 6.56
C ALA A 921 51.33 -20.05 6.87
N ALA A 922 50.08 -19.59 6.72
CA ALA A 922 49.68 -18.22 7.03
C ALA A 922 49.83 -17.90 8.52
N VAL A 923 49.43 -18.82 9.40
CA VAL A 923 49.63 -18.65 10.86
C VAL A 923 51.11 -18.61 11.22
N LYS A 924 51.95 -19.45 10.60
CA LYS A 924 53.41 -19.44 10.80
C LYS A 924 54.07 -18.15 10.29
N ALA A 925 53.49 -17.51 9.28
CA ALA A 925 53.89 -16.20 8.76
C ALA A 925 53.41 -15.01 9.62
N GLY A 926 52.75 -15.26 10.75
CA GLY A 926 52.32 -14.22 11.70
C GLY A 926 50.88 -13.74 11.54
N ALA A 927 50.02 -14.46 10.79
CA ALA A 927 48.63 -14.06 10.60
C ALA A 927 47.81 -14.02 11.91
N ALA A 928 47.03 -12.95 12.10
CA ALA A 928 46.00 -12.90 13.13
C ALA A 928 44.86 -13.88 12.81
N ARG A 929 44.47 -14.75 13.75
CA ARG A 929 43.42 -15.75 13.52
C ARG A 929 42.08 -15.33 14.12
N VAL A 930 41.06 -15.22 13.27
CA VAL A 930 39.66 -14.96 13.67
C VAL A 930 38.83 -16.24 13.48
N THR A 931 38.18 -16.74 14.53
CA THR A 931 37.40 -17.99 14.46
C THR A 931 35.90 -17.70 14.47
N CYS A 932 35.20 -18.13 13.42
CA CYS A 932 33.77 -17.94 13.17
C CYS A 932 33.06 -19.30 13.17
N ALA A 933 33.11 -20.02 14.29
CA ALA A 933 32.51 -21.34 14.40
C ALA A 933 30.97 -21.29 14.35
N LYS A 934 30.35 -22.21 13.60
CA LYS A 934 28.90 -22.37 13.59
C LYS A 934 28.37 -22.74 14.98
N PRO A 935 27.39 -21.99 15.54
CA PRO A 935 26.72 -22.38 16.76
C PRO A 935 25.91 -23.66 16.50
N THR A 936 26.29 -24.73 17.20
CA THR A 936 25.67 -26.06 17.02
C THR A 936 24.62 -26.32 18.08
N LYS A 937 24.79 -25.75 19.28
CA LYS A 937 23.89 -25.92 20.43
C LYS A 937 22.82 -24.83 20.48
N ALA A 938 21.62 -25.18 20.92
CA ALA A 938 20.52 -24.23 21.11
C ALA A 938 20.91 -23.07 22.06
N THR A 939 21.68 -23.36 23.10
CA THR A 939 22.18 -22.35 24.05
C THR A 939 23.09 -21.32 23.39
N GLU A 940 23.91 -21.73 22.42
CA GLU A 940 24.80 -20.83 21.68
C GLU A 940 23.99 -19.89 20.76
N ARG A 941 22.94 -20.42 20.10
CA ARG A 941 22.02 -19.60 19.28
C ARG A 941 21.24 -18.59 20.10
N LEU A 942 20.85 -18.97 21.31
CA LEU A 942 20.15 -18.08 22.22
C LEU A 942 21.05 -16.97 22.76
N GLN A 943 22.35 -17.25 22.94
CA GLN A 943 23.36 -16.23 23.21
C GLN A 943 23.61 -15.31 22.01
N PHE A 944 23.60 -15.86 20.80
CA PHE A 944 23.69 -15.07 19.56
C PHE A 944 22.54 -14.04 19.46
N VAL A 945 21.29 -14.49 19.64
CA VAL A 945 20.11 -13.59 19.65
C VAL A 945 20.26 -12.49 20.71
N LYS A 946 20.65 -12.83 21.94
CA LYS A 946 20.89 -11.83 23.00
C LYS A 946 22.01 -10.86 22.63
N GLY A 947 23.06 -11.35 21.97
CA GLY A 947 24.17 -10.56 21.45
C GLY A 947 23.72 -9.53 20.41
N GLU A 948 22.81 -9.91 19.50
CA GLU A 948 22.27 -9.00 18.47
C GLU A 948 21.52 -7.81 19.10
N PHE A 949 20.66 -8.07 20.07
CA PHE A 949 19.97 -6.99 20.79
C PHE A 949 20.96 -6.11 21.57
N SER A 950 21.95 -6.72 22.23
CA SER A 950 22.97 -5.97 22.97
C SER A 950 23.81 -5.08 22.04
N ARG A 951 24.15 -5.55 20.83
CA ARG A 951 24.91 -4.78 19.82
C ARG A 951 24.14 -3.55 19.34
N ALA A 952 22.82 -3.63 19.32
CA ALA A 952 21.95 -2.52 19.00
C ALA A 952 21.58 -1.63 20.22
N GLY A 953 22.21 -1.85 21.39
CA GLY A 953 21.91 -1.10 22.61
C GLY A 953 20.54 -1.43 23.23
N ARG A 954 19.97 -2.61 22.93
CA ARG A 954 18.66 -3.08 23.38
C ARG A 954 18.79 -4.31 24.30
N GLN A 955 17.71 -4.63 25.01
CA GLN A 955 17.61 -5.82 25.86
C GLN A 955 16.41 -6.67 25.45
N ILE A 956 16.57 -7.99 25.46
CA ILE A 956 15.51 -8.98 25.24
C ILE A 956 15.37 -9.89 26.48
N THR A 957 14.15 -10.29 26.84
CA THR A 957 13.95 -11.29 27.92
C THR A 957 14.39 -12.69 27.46
N ALA A 958 14.76 -13.57 28.40
CA ALA A 958 15.20 -14.93 28.05
C ALA A 958 14.09 -15.71 27.32
N ASP A 959 12.86 -15.60 27.81
CA ASP A 959 11.70 -16.26 27.21
C ASP A 959 11.36 -15.69 25.83
N ALA A 960 11.58 -14.39 25.60
CA ALA A 960 11.38 -13.77 24.29
C ALA A 960 12.45 -14.21 23.28
N ALA A 961 13.71 -14.32 23.72
CA ALA A 961 14.77 -14.85 22.87
C ALA A 961 14.51 -16.31 22.48
N GLN A 962 13.99 -17.13 23.40
CA GLN A 962 13.55 -18.49 23.09
C GLN A 962 12.37 -18.50 22.12
N ALA A 963 11.33 -17.69 22.38
CA ALA A 963 10.17 -17.59 21.49
C ALA A 963 10.54 -17.11 20.07
N LEU A 964 11.53 -16.22 19.96
CA LEU A 964 12.03 -15.75 18.67
C LEU A 964 12.78 -16.85 17.94
N LEU A 965 13.62 -17.61 18.65
CA LEU A 965 14.30 -18.78 18.10
C LEU A 965 13.30 -19.85 17.63
N ASP A 966 12.25 -20.09 18.41
CA ASP A 966 11.19 -21.05 18.06
C ASP A 966 10.34 -20.59 16.87
N ALA A 967 10.17 -19.27 16.68
CA ALA A 967 9.36 -18.70 15.62
C ALA A 967 10.10 -18.52 14.29
N VAL A 968 11.42 -18.28 14.32
CA VAL A 968 12.24 -17.98 13.14
C VAL A 968 13.06 -19.20 12.70
N GLY A 969 13.39 -20.12 13.61
CA GLY A 969 14.13 -21.33 13.28
C GLY A 969 15.64 -21.23 13.56
N ASN A 970 16.43 -22.08 12.89
CA ASN A 970 17.85 -22.28 13.21
C ASN A 970 18.82 -21.49 12.34
N ASP A 971 18.33 -20.76 11.33
CA ASP A 971 19.16 -19.97 10.43
C ASP A 971 19.59 -18.65 11.10
N LEU A 972 20.90 -18.40 11.18
CA LEU A 972 21.41 -17.22 11.88
C LEU A 972 21.16 -15.92 11.13
N ARG A 973 21.08 -15.96 9.79
CA ARG A 973 20.84 -14.78 8.96
C ARG A 973 19.40 -14.33 9.12
N GLU A 974 18.46 -15.27 9.14
CA GLU A 974 17.06 -15.00 9.45
C GLU A 974 16.86 -14.53 10.89
N LEU A 975 17.54 -15.15 11.86
CA LEU A 975 17.51 -14.70 13.26
C LEU A 975 18.05 -13.28 13.42
N ALA A 976 19.16 -12.93 12.75
CA ALA A 976 19.72 -11.58 12.80
C ALA A 976 18.80 -10.54 12.13
N ALA A 977 18.14 -10.90 11.02
CA ALA A 977 17.15 -10.05 10.37
C ALA A 977 15.94 -9.81 11.27
N ALA A 978 15.42 -10.86 11.90
CA ALA A 978 14.31 -10.76 12.85
C ALA A 978 14.67 -9.94 14.10
N CYS A 979 15.89 -10.08 14.62
CA CYS A 979 16.39 -9.22 15.69
C CYS A 979 16.44 -7.74 15.27
N THR A 980 16.96 -7.46 14.07
CA THR A 980 17.05 -6.09 13.53
C THR A 980 15.68 -5.46 13.34
N GLN A 981 14.73 -6.24 12.81
CA GLN A 981 13.33 -5.82 12.66
C GLN A 981 12.71 -5.49 14.03
N LEU A 982 12.81 -6.39 15.01
CA LEU A 982 12.28 -6.15 16.35
C LEU A 982 12.92 -4.93 17.03
N VAL A 983 14.22 -4.69 16.82
CA VAL A 983 14.89 -3.48 17.34
C VAL A 983 14.31 -2.20 16.73
N ALA A 984 13.99 -2.20 15.43
CA ALA A 984 13.44 -1.06 14.72
C ALA A 984 11.96 -0.81 15.06
N ASP A 985 11.19 -1.90 15.23
CA ASP A 985 9.73 -1.86 15.36
C ASP A 985 9.23 -1.81 16.83
N THR A 986 10.15 -1.87 17.79
CA THR A 986 9.82 -1.82 19.22
C THR A 986 10.64 -0.77 19.97
N GLU A 987 10.02 -0.18 20.99
CA GLU A 987 10.67 0.76 21.91
C GLU A 987 10.90 0.08 23.27
N GLY A 988 12.13 0.16 23.80
CA GLY A 988 12.47 -0.36 25.13
C GLY A 988 12.93 -1.82 25.12
N ARG A 989 12.55 -2.57 26.17
CA ARG A 989 12.93 -3.98 26.36
C ARG A 989 11.97 -4.90 25.60
N VAL A 990 12.51 -5.80 24.80
CA VAL A 990 11.74 -6.75 23.99
C VAL A 990 11.29 -7.93 24.85
N ASP A 991 9.98 -8.15 24.92
CA ASP A 991 9.34 -9.24 25.65
C ASP A 991 8.64 -10.24 24.72
N VAL A 992 8.08 -11.32 25.28
CA VAL A 992 7.44 -12.39 24.50
C VAL A 992 6.24 -11.85 23.70
N LYS A 993 5.56 -10.81 24.20
CA LYS A 993 4.42 -10.20 23.50
C LYS A 993 4.87 -9.42 22.27
N ALA A 994 5.99 -8.71 22.36
CA ALA A 994 6.59 -8.04 21.22
C ALA A 994 7.01 -9.04 20.13
N VAL A 995 7.69 -10.13 20.51
CA VAL A 995 8.04 -11.21 19.58
C VAL A 995 6.78 -11.82 18.96
N ALA A 996 5.78 -12.14 19.77
CA ALA A 996 4.52 -12.68 19.28
C ALA A 996 3.84 -11.71 18.31
N ARG A 997 3.79 -10.41 18.58
CA ARG A 997 3.14 -9.42 17.70
C ARG A 997 3.68 -9.41 16.27
N TYR A 998 4.99 -9.56 16.10
CA TYR A 998 5.65 -9.44 14.80
C TYR A 998 5.99 -10.79 14.15
N HIS A 999 6.10 -11.87 14.94
CA HIS A 999 6.49 -13.18 14.47
C HIS A 999 5.45 -14.29 14.79
N THR A 1000 4.22 -13.97 15.23
CA THR A 1000 3.13 -14.96 15.27
C THR A 1000 2.71 -15.38 13.87
N GLY A 1001 2.60 -16.69 13.64
CA GLY A 1001 2.13 -17.26 12.38
C GLY A 1001 3.22 -17.54 11.35
N ARG A 1002 4.49 -17.27 11.68
CA ARG A 1002 5.67 -17.73 10.91
C ARG A 1002 6.29 -19.02 11.45
N ALA A 1003 5.63 -19.72 12.38
CA ALA A 1003 5.93 -21.14 12.56
C ALA A 1003 5.56 -21.82 11.24
N GLU A 1004 6.58 -22.20 10.45
CA GLU A 1004 6.41 -22.90 9.19
C GLU A 1004 5.30 -23.95 9.33
N ALA A 1005 4.26 -23.87 8.50
CA ALA A 1005 3.42 -25.03 8.23
C ALA A 1005 4.27 -26.04 7.44
N SER A 1006 5.19 -26.69 8.13
CA SER A 1006 6.02 -27.74 7.55
C SER A 1006 5.18 -28.98 7.31
N GLY A 1007 5.58 -29.80 6.34
CA GLY A 1007 4.98 -31.13 6.17
C GLY A 1007 4.99 -31.96 7.46
N PHE A 1008 5.93 -31.71 8.38
CA PHE A 1008 5.98 -32.36 9.69
C PHE A 1008 4.84 -31.93 10.62
N THR A 1009 4.44 -30.65 10.61
CA THR A 1009 3.31 -30.14 11.39
C THR A 1009 2.00 -30.76 10.89
N VAL A 1010 1.83 -30.84 9.57
CA VAL A 1010 0.68 -31.53 8.95
C VAL A 1010 0.62 -33.00 9.40
N ALA A 1011 1.77 -33.68 9.35
CA ALA A 1011 1.87 -35.09 9.72
C ALA A 1011 1.61 -35.34 11.21
N ASP A 1012 2.18 -34.53 12.10
CA ASP A 1012 1.97 -34.66 13.54
C ASP A 1012 0.49 -34.43 13.90
N ARG A 1013 -0.18 -33.43 13.31
CA ARG A 1013 -1.62 -33.17 13.53
C ARG A 1013 -2.52 -34.26 12.96
N ALA A 1014 -2.18 -34.82 11.80
CA ALA A 1014 -2.91 -35.93 11.20
C ALA A 1014 -2.83 -37.18 12.09
N VAL A 1015 -1.63 -37.53 12.58
CA VAL A 1015 -1.43 -38.70 13.46
C VAL A 1015 -2.02 -38.50 14.86
N GLU A 1016 -2.15 -37.25 15.31
CA GLU A 1016 -2.90 -36.87 16.53
C GLU A 1016 -4.43 -36.91 16.36
N GLY A 1017 -4.94 -37.20 15.15
CA GLY A 1017 -6.38 -37.20 14.84
C GLY A 1017 -7.02 -35.82 14.90
N ARG A 1018 -6.22 -34.74 14.86
CA ARG A 1018 -6.70 -33.35 14.83
C ARG A 1018 -7.00 -32.94 13.39
N LEU A 1019 -8.07 -33.52 12.82
CA LEU A 1019 -8.37 -33.41 11.40
C LEU A 1019 -8.49 -31.95 10.92
N SER A 1020 -9.23 -31.12 11.65
CA SER A 1020 -9.43 -29.71 11.29
C SER A 1020 -8.12 -28.94 11.21
N ASP A 1021 -7.26 -29.10 12.24
CA ASP A 1021 -5.95 -28.45 12.29
C ASP A 1021 -5.01 -29.02 11.22
N ALA A 1022 -5.06 -30.32 10.97
CA ALA A 1022 -4.23 -30.96 9.94
C ALA A 1022 -4.61 -30.48 8.53
N LEU A 1023 -5.89 -30.31 8.23
CA LEU A 1023 -6.37 -29.78 6.94
C LEU A 1023 -6.07 -28.29 6.79
N GLU A 1024 -6.20 -27.50 7.86
CA GLU A 1024 -5.82 -26.08 7.86
C GLU A 1024 -4.32 -25.92 7.60
N GLN A 1025 -3.48 -26.70 8.30
CA GLN A 1025 -2.03 -26.70 8.10
C GLN A 1025 -1.64 -27.25 6.72
N LEU A 1026 -2.32 -28.26 6.20
CA LEU A 1026 -2.10 -28.78 4.85
C LEU A 1026 -2.36 -27.71 3.80
N ARG A 1027 -3.50 -27.02 3.89
CA ARG A 1027 -3.86 -25.94 2.95
C ARG A 1027 -2.90 -24.77 3.04
N TRP A 1028 -2.47 -24.42 4.24
CA TRP A 1028 -1.43 -23.41 4.43
C TRP A 1028 -0.10 -23.84 3.82
N SER A 1029 0.35 -25.06 4.10
CA SER A 1029 1.61 -25.63 3.58
C SER A 1029 1.62 -25.67 2.03
N LEU A 1030 0.49 -26.04 1.42
CA LEU A 1030 0.29 -26.02 -0.03
C LEU A 1030 0.25 -24.59 -0.59
N SER A 1031 -0.43 -23.65 0.09
CA SER A 1031 -0.49 -22.25 -0.35
C SER A 1031 0.86 -21.51 -0.27
N VAL A 1032 1.77 -22.01 0.56
CA VAL A 1032 3.16 -21.51 0.69
C VAL A 1032 4.11 -22.22 -0.29
N GLY A 1033 3.60 -23.13 -1.14
CA GLY A 1033 4.39 -23.80 -2.17
C GLY A 1033 5.18 -25.02 -1.69
N THR A 1034 4.85 -25.59 -0.53
CA THR A 1034 5.53 -26.82 -0.06
C THR A 1034 5.19 -27.98 -1.00
N ALA A 1035 6.22 -28.59 -1.60
CA ALA A 1035 6.04 -29.67 -2.56
C ALA A 1035 5.21 -30.84 -1.95
N PRO A 1036 4.13 -31.30 -2.62
CA PRO A 1036 3.26 -32.37 -2.12
C PRO A 1036 4.00 -33.66 -1.72
N VAL A 1037 5.09 -33.99 -2.43
CA VAL A 1037 5.95 -35.14 -2.15
C VAL A 1037 6.63 -35.04 -0.78
N LEU A 1038 7.00 -33.83 -0.33
CA LEU A 1038 7.63 -33.61 0.97
C LEU A 1038 6.60 -33.76 2.11
N ILE A 1039 5.37 -33.29 1.89
CA ILE A 1039 4.26 -33.46 2.84
C ILE A 1039 3.92 -34.96 2.97
N ASN A 1040 3.83 -35.68 1.85
CA ASN A 1040 3.61 -37.13 1.88
C ASN A 1040 4.77 -37.88 2.55
N SER A 1041 6.01 -37.43 2.32
CA SER A 1041 7.20 -38.00 2.98
C SER A 1041 7.18 -37.81 4.49
N ALA A 1042 6.69 -36.66 4.97
CA ALA A 1042 6.50 -36.39 6.39
C ALA A 1042 5.37 -37.24 7.00
N LEU A 1043 4.23 -37.38 6.31
CA LEU A 1043 3.14 -38.28 6.69
C LEU A 1043 3.64 -39.74 6.77
N ALA A 1044 4.39 -40.19 5.77
CA ALA A 1044 5.03 -41.51 5.76
C ALA A 1044 6.04 -41.70 6.90
N GLY A 1045 6.83 -40.67 7.21
CA GLY A 1045 7.74 -40.67 8.35
C GLY A 1045 7.00 -40.84 9.68
N ALA A 1046 5.94 -40.07 9.88
CA ALA A 1046 5.14 -40.12 11.11
C ALA A 1046 4.42 -41.47 11.30
N VAL A 1047 3.76 -41.99 10.26
CA VAL A 1047 3.06 -43.28 10.33
C VAL A 1047 4.03 -44.46 10.50
N ARG A 1048 5.20 -44.44 9.84
CA ARG A 1048 6.24 -45.48 10.05
C ARG A 1048 6.84 -45.41 11.45
N GLY A 1049 7.13 -44.20 11.95
CA GLY A 1049 7.60 -44.01 13.32
C GLY A 1049 6.60 -44.53 14.35
N LEU A 1050 5.31 -44.29 14.10
CA LEU A 1050 4.22 -44.81 14.91
C LEU A 1050 4.16 -46.35 14.88
N ALA A 1051 4.32 -46.98 13.70
CA ALA A 1051 4.33 -48.43 13.57
C ALA A 1051 5.47 -49.09 14.38
N VAL A 1052 6.66 -48.52 14.34
CA VAL A 1052 7.83 -49.01 15.11
C VAL A 1052 7.62 -48.86 16.61
N VAL A 1053 6.96 -47.78 17.05
CA VAL A 1053 6.73 -47.50 18.48
C VAL A 1053 5.50 -48.26 19.02
N ALA A 1054 4.50 -48.55 18.19
CA ALA A 1054 3.31 -49.31 18.56
C ALA A 1054 3.62 -50.80 18.80
N GLN A 1055 4.65 -51.34 18.12
CA GLN A 1055 5.14 -52.71 18.32
C GLN A 1055 6.67 -52.71 18.51
N PRO A 1056 7.16 -52.26 19.68
CA PRO A 1056 8.59 -52.19 19.92
C PRO A 1056 9.20 -53.60 19.96
N PRO A 1057 10.34 -53.84 19.27
CA PRO A 1057 11.06 -55.11 19.38
C PRO A 1057 11.51 -55.35 20.83
N ARG A 1058 11.42 -56.60 21.31
CA ARG A 1058 11.81 -56.96 22.68
C ARG A 1058 13.30 -56.64 22.92
N GLY A 1059 13.60 -55.96 24.02
CA GLY A 1059 14.98 -55.73 24.50
C GLY A 1059 15.71 -54.48 23.97
N VAL A 1060 15.06 -53.59 23.23
CA VAL A 1060 15.69 -52.41 22.60
C VAL A 1060 15.58 -51.17 23.49
N ASN A 1061 16.68 -50.43 23.67
CA ASN A 1061 16.70 -49.18 24.45
C ASN A 1061 16.15 -47.98 23.65
N ASP A 1062 15.84 -46.86 24.32
CA ASP A 1062 15.21 -45.69 23.71
C ASP A 1062 16.03 -45.06 22.57
N ALA A 1063 17.36 -45.05 22.69
CA ALA A 1063 18.24 -44.51 21.66
C ALA A 1063 18.23 -45.36 20.39
N GLU A 1064 18.24 -46.68 20.53
CA GLU A 1064 18.19 -47.62 19.43
C GLU A 1064 16.78 -47.70 18.82
N LEU A 1065 15.73 -47.55 19.63
CA LEU A 1065 14.35 -47.46 19.17
C LEU A 1065 14.12 -46.18 18.34
N ALA A 1066 14.64 -45.03 18.76
CA ALA A 1066 14.60 -43.78 17.99
C ALA A 1066 15.33 -43.91 16.64
N LYS A 1067 16.49 -44.58 16.63
CA LYS A 1067 17.24 -44.88 15.40
C LYS A 1067 16.46 -45.77 14.44
N ARG A 1068 15.79 -46.82 14.93
CA ARG A 1068 14.93 -47.70 14.11
C ARG A 1068 13.68 -46.99 13.59
N ALA A 1069 13.09 -46.11 14.40
CA ALA A 1069 11.97 -45.26 13.99
C ALA A 1069 12.39 -44.10 13.07
N LYS A 1070 13.69 -43.90 12.82
CA LYS A 1070 14.28 -42.80 12.03
C LYS A 1070 13.85 -41.41 12.52
N VAL A 1071 13.79 -41.21 13.84
CA VAL A 1071 13.38 -39.95 14.47
C VAL A 1071 14.39 -39.49 15.53
N PRO A 1072 14.51 -38.17 15.78
CA PRO A 1072 15.36 -37.66 16.86
C PRO A 1072 14.95 -38.20 18.24
N PRO A 1073 15.90 -38.41 19.19
CA PRO A 1073 15.61 -38.99 20.50
C PRO A 1073 14.52 -38.25 21.29
N TRP A 1074 14.46 -36.93 21.20
CA TRP A 1074 13.45 -36.12 21.88
C TRP A 1074 12.01 -36.38 21.36
N LYS A 1075 11.84 -36.75 20.08
CA LYS A 1075 10.54 -36.99 19.43
C LYS A 1075 9.95 -38.36 19.80
N LEU A 1076 10.75 -39.27 20.35
CA LEU A 1076 10.30 -40.60 20.79
C LEU A 1076 9.23 -40.52 21.89
N LYS A 1077 9.33 -39.56 22.80
CA LYS A 1077 8.34 -39.34 23.87
C LYS A 1077 6.97 -38.97 23.28
N THR A 1078 6.96 -38.09 22.29
CA THR A 1078 5.75 -37.66 21.58
C THR A 1078 5.12 -38.82 20.80
N LEU A 1079 5.92 -39.60 20.07
CA LEU A 1079 5.43 -40.76 19.32
C LEU A 1079 4.86 -41.86 20.21
N ARG A 1080 5.46 -42.11 21.39
CA ARG A 1080 4.90 -43.04 22.39
C ARG A 1080 3.54 -42.58 22.90
N GLN A 1081 3.38 -41.27 23.12
CA GLN A 1081 2.09 -40.71 23.53
C GLN A 1081 1.05 -40.84 22.41
N GLN A 1082 1.44 -40.55 21.17
CA GLN A 1082 0.57 -40.68 20.00
C GLN A 1082 0.16 -42.15 19.77
N ALA A 1083 1.09 -43.11 19.87
CA ALA A 1083 0.85 -44.54 19.65
C ALA A 1083 -0.22 -45.15 20.56
N ARG A 1084 -0.44 -44.62 21.78
CA ARG A 1084 -1.52 -45.06 22.69
C ARG A 1084 -2.92 -44.89 22.10
N GLY A 1085 -3.08 -44.00 21.13
CA GLY A 1085 -4.34 -43.73 20.45
C GLY A 1085 -4.61 -44.61 19.22
N TRP A 1086 -3.74 -45.55 18.90
CA TRP A 1086 -3.78 -46.29 17.63
C TRP A 1086 -3.90 -47.81 17.84
N THR A 1087 -4.71 -48.46 17.00
CA THR A 1087 -4.81 -49.93 16.92
C THR A 1087 -3.88 -50.47 15.83
N PRO A 1088 -3.43 -51.74 15.91
CA PRO A 1088 -2.61 -52.34 14.84
C PRO A 1088 -3.27 -52.27 13.46
N GLN A 1089 -4.59 -52.47 13.39
CA GLN A 1089 -5.38 -52.35 12.17
C GLN A 1089 -5.42 -50.90 11.65
N GLY A 1090 -5.59 -49.91 12.55
CA GLY A 1090 -5.55 -48.49 12.19
C GLY A 1090 -4.20 -48.07 11.62
N VAL A 1091 -3.09 -48.54 12.22
CA VAL A 1091 -1.74 -48.26 11.71
C VAL A 1091 -1.52 -48.90 10.32
N ALA A 1092 -1.96 -50.15 10.13
CA ALA A 1092 -1.89 -50.81 8.82
C ALA A 1092 -2.67 -50.03 7.75
N ARG A 1093 -3.90 -49.58 8.08
CA ARG A 1093 -4.72 -48.77 7.18
C ARG A 1093 -4.08 -47.41 6.87
N ALA A 1094 -3.45 -46.76 7.84
CA ALA A 1094 -2.73 -45.51 7.61
C ALA A 1094 -1.50 -45.70 6.71
N LEU A 1095 -0.81 -46.84 6.80
CA LEU A 1095 0.30 -47.18 5.90
C LEU A 1095 -0.17 -47.38 4.46
N GLU A 1096 -1.30 -48.07 4.26
CA GLU A 1096 -1.94 -48.22 2.93
C GLU A 1096 -2.30 -46.86 2.34
N VAL A 1097 -2.95 -46.00 3.13
CA VAL A 1097 -3.36 -44.65 2.68
C VAL A 1097 -2.16 -43.83 2.22
N VAL A 1098 -1.05 -43.85 2.96
CA VAL A 1098 0.17 -43.14 2.57
C VAL A 1098 0.80 -43.74 1.31
N ALA A 1099 0.79 -45.07 1.15
CA ALA A 1099 1.34 -45.75 -0.02
C ALA A 1099 0.51 -45.46 -1.29
N GLU A 1100 -0.83 -45.51 -1.19
CA GLU A 1100 -1.75 -45.10 -2.27
C GLU A 1100 -1.52 -43.63 -2.66
N THR A 1101 -1.35 -42.77 -1.66
CA THR A 1101 -1.10 -41.33 -1.86
C THR A 1101 0.25 -41.09 -2.55
N ASP A 1102 1.28 -41.85 -2.22
CA ASP A 1102 2.59 -41.76 -2.89
C ASP A 1102 2.48 -42.07 -4.38
N ALA A 1103 1.70 -43.09 -4.76
CA ALA A 1103 1.44 -43.42 -6.16
C ALA A 1103 0.64 -42.31 -6.86
N LEU A 1104 -0.40 -41.77 -6.21
CA LEU A 1104 -1.24 -40.70 -6.76
C LEU A 1104 -0.43 -39.40 -7.00
N ILE A 1105 0.46 -39.03 -6.09
CA ILE A 1105 1.30 -37.84 -6.21
C ILE A 1105 2.40 -38.04 -7.27
N LYS A 1106 2.91 -39.26 -7.46
CA LYS A 1106 3.96 -39.58 -8.45
C LYS A 1106 3.44 -39.89 -9.86
N GLY A 1107 2.19 -39.49 -10.17
CA GLY A 1107 1.65 -39.53 -11.53
C GLY A 1107 0.45 -40.45 -11.75
N ALA A 1108 -0.03 -41.17 -10.73
CA ALA A 1108 -1.26 -41.96 -10.85
C ALA A 1108 -2.55 -41.13 -10.60
N GLY A 1109 -2.43 -39.91 -10.08
CA GLY A 1109 -3.53 -39.00 -9.78
C GLY A 1109 -3.53 -37.73 -10.64
N ARG A 1110 -4.72 -37.13 -10.85
CA ARG A 1110 -4.87 -35.84 -11.56
C ARG A 1110 -4.60 -34.61 -10.68
N ASP A 1111 -4.69 -34.75 -9.36
CA ASP A 1111 -4.52 -33.66 -8.39
C ASP A 1111 -3.78 -34.15 -7.13
N PRO A 1112 -2.50 -33.79 -6.95
CA PRO A 1112 -1.70 -34.12 -5.76
C PRO A 1112 -2.21 -33.49 -4.45
N ALA A 1113 -2.82 -32.31 -4.51
CA ALA A 1113 -3.35 -31.63 -3.33
C ALA A 1113 -4.58 -32.36 -2.80
N TYR A 1114 -5.49 -32.76 -3.71
CA TYR A 1114 -6.64 -33.58 -3.35
C TYR A 1114 -6.23 -34.96 -2.82
N ALA A 1115 -5.18 -35.58 -3.38
CA ALA A 1115 -4.63 -36.82 -2.87
C ALA A 1115 -4.13 -36.69 -1.42
N LEU A 1116 -3.45 -35.58 -1.08
CA LEU A 1116 -3.02 -35.28 0.28
C LEU A 1116 -4.17 -34.99 1.24
N GLU A 1117 -5.21 -34.26 0.80
CA GLU A 1117 -6.41 -34.04 1.63
C GLU A 1117 -7.06 -35.38 1.98
N ARG A 1118 -7.20 -36.28 1.00
CA ARG A 1118 -7.69 -37.65 1.22
C ARG A 1118 -6.77 -38.44 2.16
N ALA A 1119 -5.46 -38.27 2.04
CA ALA A 1119 -4.50 -38.94 2.92
C ALA A 1119 -4.64 -38.50 4.37
N VAL A 1120 -4.73 -37.19 4.63
CA VAL A 1120 -4.91 -36.62 5.97
C VAL A 1120 -6.23 -37.08 6.59
N ILE A 1121 -7.33 -37.07 5.81
CA ILE A 1121 -8.62 -37.60 6.25
C ILE A 1121 -8.52 -39.10 6.56
N GLY A 1122 -7.89 -39.88 5.67
CA GLY A 1122 -7.72 -41.33 5.83
C GLY A 1122 -6.90 -41.71 7.07
N ILE A 1123 -5.81 -40.99 7.34
CA ILE A 1123 -4.96 -41.20 8.52
C ILE A 1123 -5.71 -40.81 9.80
N ALA A 1124 -6.36 -39.64 9.83
CA ALA A 1124 -7.09 -39.18 11.00
C ALA A 1124 -8.30 -40.10 11.33
N THR A 1125 -8.98 -40.63 10.32
CA THR A 1125 -10.10 -41.58 10.49
C THR A 1125 -9.64 -42.97 10.90
N ALA A 1126 -8.51 -43.47 10.38
CA ALA A 1126 -7.93 -44.75 10.79
C ALA A 1126 -7.57 -44.79 12.29
N ARG A 1127 -7.29 -43.63 12.90
CA ARG A 1127 -7.13 -43.50 14.36
C ARG A 1127 -8.46 -43.57 15.13
N ALA A 1128 -9.53 -43.04 14.55
CA ALA A 1128 -10.84 -42.91 15.21
C ALA A 1128 -11.66 -44.21 15.22
N GLN A 1129 -11.30 -45.19 14.37
CA GLN A 1129 -11.85 -46.54 14.37
C GLN A 1129 -11.29 -47.32 15.56
N ARG A 1130 -11.97 -47.22 16.71
CA ARG A 1130 -11.76 -48.06 17.88
C ARG A 1130 -12.75 -49.21 17.91
#